data_AF-A0A0W1R4N0-F1
#
_entry.id   AF-A0A0W1R4N0-F1
#
_cell.length_a   1.000
_cell.length_b   1.000
_cell.length_c   1.000
_cell.angle_alpha   90.00
_cell.angle_beta   90.00
_cell.angle_gamma   90.00
#
_symmetry.space_group_name_H-M   'P 1'
#
loop_
_entity.id
_entity.type
_entity.pdbx_description
1 polymer ?
#
loop_
_entity_poly.entity_id
_entity_poly.type
_entity_poly.pdbx_seq_one_letter_code
_entity_poly.pdbx_strand_id
1 'polypeptide(L)'
;MNARTRALDSVVFGVDIQSGDVRGDAPSYALVVLDGDEVERDVVSLRKLRRLVEAREPAMLATDNMYELAADKDALVHFLRWLPEGTKLVQVTGAERPEPLSRVASRHGVPYGKKPMKEAEAAARLALGNVGYEVSAFTNTTTVKVSRGRSTGKGGWSQDRYTRRIHGNVRRRAREVESELDKAGLEYDKDVTEKYGGFSNAIFTVEARPGDIPVSANRSGDVRVEIERERRDGVEFEPLVKRRDRVIVGIDPGTTTAVAVADLDGNVLDVYSTRTDDTAGVIEWLIERGRPTIVAADVHPMPETVEKFRRSFEAVGWAPPKDLPVDEKLHRTRDIDYDNDHERDALAAALFAYDAHEDQFARITRKVPPNVDRSEVIARVLAEEESVEAVLRELDPRVEDETEAESTHEPRELTEDEKRIKRLERQVERLETHADELKTRLETKDETIDEYEKELSDARRNERREARERREVNRLERENERLERERDKAEKKADELERKLDRLKTLWKLDHSNFADVAGDRDLVAVKVVEQFTLDGIETAQEQFGLAAGDVVYFRDASGAGRRTAELLAETDPRVVLREGGLSDAADEVLFEADIPVGPAEDVSMQEVDELAVARESDVEAVIDDWEERAEERRRDQNSAMVDEIISEHRAENRGR
;
A
#
# COMPACT_ATOMS: atom_id res chain seq x y z
N MET A 1 -30.32 -10.74 -11.56
CA MET A 1 -31.37 -9.92 -10.91
C MET A 1 -30.75 -8.56 -10.62
N ASN A 2 -31.24 -7.49 -11.28
CA ASN A 2 -30.65 -6.15 -11.19
C ASN A 2 -30.91 -5.52 -9.82
N ALA A 3 -30.03 -4.60 -9.39
CA ALA A 3 -30.21 -3.81 -8.16
C ALA A 3 -31.58 -3.09 -8.10
N ARG A 4 -32.15 -2.75 -9.27
CA ARG A 4 -33.53 -2.22 -9.42
C ARG A 4 -34.61 -3.16 -8.86
N THR A 5 -34.43 -4.48 -8.92
CA THR A 5 -35.44 -5.46 -8.49
C THR A 5 -35.45 -5.64 -6.96
N ARG A 6 -34.32 -5.40 -6.27
CA ARG A 6 -34.26 -5.45 -4.80
C ARG A 6 -34.92 -4.25 -4.12
N ALA A 7 -34.95 -3.10 -4.78
CA ALA A 7 -35.50 -1.86 -4.22
C ALA A 7 -37.04 -1.84 -4.15
N LEU A 8 -37.73 -2.71 -4.91
CA LEU A 8 -39.20 -2.76 -4.93
C LEU A 8 -39.80 -3.60 -3.78
N ASP A 9 -39.00 -4.46 -3.14
CA ASP A 9 -39.42 -5.34 -2.03
C ASP A 9 -38.80 -4.93 -0.67
N SER A 10 -38.14 -3.77 -0.58
CA SER A 10 -37.45 -3.33 0.63
C SER A 10 -38.26 -2.33 1.45
N VAL A 11 -38.46 -2.63 2.74
CA VAL A 11 -39.13 -1.72 3.68
C VAL A 11 -38.27 -0.48 3.93
N VAL A 12 -38.84 0.71 3.70
CA VAL A 12 -38.17 2.01 3.92
C VAL A 12 -38.96 2.85 4.90
N PHE A 13 -38.29 3.38 5.92
CA PHE A 13 -38.88 4.30 6.89
C PHE A 13 -38.46 5.73 6.53
N GLY A 14 -39.40 6.67 6.49
CA GLY A 14 -39.13 8.10 6.46
C GLY A 14 -39.49 8.72 7.79
N VAL A 15 -38.62 9.58 8.30
CA VAL A 15 -38.80 10.24 9.61
C VAL A 15 -38.50 11.73 9.50
N ASP A 16 -39.35 12.51 10.19
CA ASP A 16 -39.18 13.94 10.41
C ASP A 16 -39.67 14.31 11.82
N ILE A 17 -39.20 15.42 12.40
CA ILE A 17 -39.67 15.93 13.69
C ILE A 17 -41.09 16.48 13.54
N GLN A 18 -42.04 15.80 14.20
CA GLN A 18 -43.43 16.25 14.26
C GLN A 18 -43.62 17.38 15.28
N SER A 19 -42.97 17.30 16.44
CA SER A 19 -43.04 18.31 17.49
C SER A 19 -41.94 18.13 18.53
N GLY A 20 -41.51 19.23 19.15
CA GLY A 20 -40.43 19.23 20.14
C GLY A 20 -39.07 19.42 19.48
N ASP A 21 -38.00 19.30 20.28
CA ASP A 21 -36.62 19.41 19.83
C ASP A 21 -35.88 18.19 20.39
N VAL A 22 -34.99 17.60 19.59
CA VAL A 22 -34.09 16.52 20.00
C VAL A 22 -33.20 16.94 21.16
N ARG A 23 -32.93 18.25 21.28
CA ARG A 23 -32.18 18.87 22.39
C ARG A 23 -33.04 19.23 23.60
N GLY A 24 -34.37 19.11 23.52
CA GLY A 24 -35.34 19.51 24.54
C GLY A 24 -36.22 18.36 25.07
N ASP A 25 -37.44 18.68 25.53
CA ASP A 25 -38.35 17.69 26.14
C ASP A 25 -39.08 16.83 25.09
N ALA A 26 -38.83 15.52 25.15
CA ALA A 26 -39.59 14.42 24.54
C ALA A 26 -40.09 14.65 23.09
N PRO A 27 -39.20 14.66 22.08
CA PRO A 27 -39.58 14.82 20.68
C PRO A 27 -40.54 13.73 20.21
N SER A 28 -41.51 14.13 19.40
CA SER A 28 -42.35 13.22 18.62
C SER A 28 -42.00 13.32 17.15
N TYR A 29 -42.09 12.18 16.46
CA TYR A 29 -41.62 11.98 15.11
C TYR A 29 -42.79 11.61 14.21
N ALA A 30 -42.86 12.21 13.04
CA ALA A 30 -43.67 11.73 11.95
C ALA A 30 -42.95 10.54 11.32
N LEU A 31 -43.57 9.37 11.33
CA LEU A 31 -43.03 8.15 10.74
C LEU A 31 -43.92 7.74 9.56
N VAL A 32 -43.29 7.54 8.41
CA VAL A 32 -43.90 6.94 7.22
C VAL A 32 -43.18 5.64 6.92
N VAL A 33 -43.92 4.56 6.75
CA VAL A 33 -43.37 3.26 6.36
C VAL A 33 -43.85 2.93 4.96
N LEU A 34 -42.90 2.71 4.04
CA LEU A 34 -43.15 2.20 2.70
C LEU A 34 -42.77 0.72 2.67
N ASP A 35 -43.73 -0.13 2.30
CA ASP A 35 -43.55 -1.57 2.13
C ASP A 35 -44.26 -2.02 0.86
N GLY A 36 -43.51 -2.15 -0.24
CA GLY A 36 -44.08 -2.31 -1.58
C GLY A 36 -45.01 -1.14 -1.93
N ASP A 37 -46.30 -1.44 -2.16
CA ASP A 37 -47.34 -0.45 -2.45
C ASP A 37 -48.04 0.10 -1.20
N GLU A 38 -47.78 -0.47 -0.02
CA GLU A 38 -48.41 -0.04 1.24
C GLU A 38 -47.68 1.16 1.86
N VAL A 39 -48.47 2.13 2.32
CA VAL A 39 -47.98 3.35 2.99
C VAL A 39 -48.65 3.50 4.35
N GLU A 40 -47.92 3.18 5.42
CA GLU A 40 -48.36 3.43 6.80
C GLU A 40 -47.84 4.79 7.28
N ARG A 41 -48.65 5.50 8.08
CA ARG A 41 -48.31 6.82 8.65
C ARG A 41 -48.65 6.83 10.13
N ASP A 42 -47.72 7.25 10.97
CA ASP A 42 -47.90 7.26 12.43
C ASP A 42 -47.10 8.40 13.07
N VAL A 43 -47.55 8.88 14.23
CA VAL A 43 -46.78 9.80 15.08
C VAL A 43 -46.24 9.02 16.26
N VAL A 44 -44.91 8.98 16.40
CA VAL A 44 -44.23 8.08 17.33
C VAL A 44 -43.25 8.83 18.22
N SER A 45 -43.07 8.36 19.46
CA SER A 45 -41.93 8.80 20.28
C SER A 45 -40.65 8.12 19.81
N LEU A 46 -39.48 8.65 20.18
CA LEU A 46 -38.19 8.01 19.89
C LEU A 46 -38.16 6.54 20.35
N ARG A 47 -38.72 6.24 21.53
CA ARG A 47 -38.80 4.87 22.07
C ARG A 47 -39.67 3.96 21.19
N LYS A 48 -40.79 4.46 20.67
CA LYS A 48 -41.67 3.69 19.77
C LYS A 48 -41.01 3.50 18.40
N LEU A 49 -40.35 4.54 17.85
CA LEU A 49 -39.56 4.45 16.62
C LEU A 49 -38.49 3.36 16.74
N ARG A 50 -37.69 3.38 17.82
CA ARG A 50 -36.65 2.38 18.05
C ARG A 50 -37.19 0.95 18.03
N ARG A 51 -38.29 0.71 18.75
CA ARG A 51 -38.95 -0.61 18.78
C ARG A 51 -39.47 -1.04 17.40
N LEU A 52 -39.94 -0.10 16.57
CA LEU A 52 -40.41 -0.42 15.22
C LEU A 52 -39.25 -0.77 14.28
N VAL A 53 -38.15 -0.03 14.36
CA VAL A 53 -36.94 -0.32 13.58
C VAL A 53 -36.35 -1.68 13.98
N GLU A 54 -36.27 -2.00 15.28
CA GLU A 54 -35.81 -3.32 15.75
C GLU A 54 -36.75 -4.46 15.34
N ALA A 55 -38.06 -4.21 15.25
CA ALA A 55 -39.04 -5.25 14.93
C ALA A 55 -39.19 -5.50 13.42
N ARG A 56 -39.03 -4.47 12.58
CA ARG A 56 -39.22 -4.57 11.13
C ARG A 56 -37.91 -4.55 10.33
N GLU A 57 -36.80 -4.18 10.96
CA GLU A 57 -35.45 -4.08 10.35
C GLU A 57 -35.49 -3.46 8.94
N PRO A 58 -35.97 -2.20 8.81
CA PRO A 58 -36.09 -1.56 7.50
C PRO A 58 -34.72 -1.48 6.84
N ALA A 59 -34.67 -1.64 5.51
CA ALA A 59 -33.44 -1.52 4.75
C ALA A 59 -32.86 -0.10 4.87
N MET A 60 -33.73 0.91 4.92
CA MET A 60 -33.35 2.32 5.04
C MET A 60 -34.24 3.07 6.02
N LEU A 61 -33.61 3.94 6.81
CA LEU A 61 -34.23 4.96 7.63
C LEU A 61 -33.84 6.32 7.05
N ALA A 62 -34.76 7.00 6.39
CA ALA A 62 -34.55 8.23 5.65
C ALA A 62 -35.02 9.47 6.43
N THR A 63 -34.23 10.52 6.38
CA THR A 63 -34.54 11.86 6.93
C THR A 63 -33.95 12.92 6.00
N ASP A 64 -34.44 14.15 6.08
CA ASP A 64 -33.86 15.29 5.40
C ASP A 64 -32.66 15.87 6.16
N ASN A 65 -32.54 15.62 7.46
CA ASN A 65 -31.40 16.01 8.28
C ASN A 65 -31.13 15.00 9.41
N MET A 66 -29.94 14.39 9.41
CA MET A 66 -29.55 13.41 10.43
C MET A 66 -29.65 13.92 11.88
N TYR A 67 -29.53 15.23 12.11
CA TYR A 67 -29.63 15.84 13.44
C TYR A 67 -31.07 15.92 13.95
N GLU A 68 -32.04 15.51 13.16
CA GLU A 68 -33.39 15.27 13.63
C GLU A 68 -33.50 14.02 14.51
N LEU A 69 -32.60 13.06 14.34
CA LEU A 69 -32.57 11.82 15.13
C LEU A 69 -31.52 11.88 16.25
N ALA A 70 -30.63 12.88 16.21
CA ALA A 70 -29.51 13.01 17.13
C ALA A 70 -29.20 14.48 17.43
N ALA A 71 -29.06 14.82 18.71
CA ALA A 71 -28.82 16.20 19.15
C ALA A 71 -27.47 16.79 18.71
N ASP A 72 -26.46 15.94 18.58
CA ASP A 72 -25.08 16.28 18.25
C ASP A 72 -24.35 15.08 17.61
N LYS A 73 -23.06 15.26 17.30
CA LYS A 73 -22.23 14.23 16.66
C LYS A 73 -22.08 12.97 17.50
N ASP A 74 -21.93 13.08 18.81
CA ASP A 74 -21.77 11.91 19.69
C ASP A 74 -23.09 11.13 19.78
N ALA A 75 -24.21 11.84 19.95
CA ALA A 75 -25.54 11.26 19.91
C ALA A 75 -25.82 10.55 18.58
N LEU A 76 -25.35 11.10 17.46
CA LEU A 76 -25.49 10.50 16.13
C LEU A 76 -24.68 9.22 16.01
N VAL A 77 -23.43 9.22 16.47
CA VAL A 77 -22.59 8.01 16.52
C VAL A 77 -23.24 6.93 17.38
N HIS A 78 -23.83 7.30 18.52
CA HIS A 78 -24.57 6.38 19.38
C HIS A 78 -25.84 5.84 18.71
N PHE A 79 -26.55 6.67 17.95
CA PHE A 79 -27.72 6.28 17.18
C PHE A 79 -27.35 5.30 16.06
N LEU A 80 -26.32 5.62 15.27
CA LEU A 80 -25.81 4.76 14.20
C LEU A 80 -25.34 3.39 14.73
N ARG A 81 -24.77 3.36 15.94
CA ARG A 81 -24.34 2.10 16.56
C ARG A 81 -25.50 1.24 17.09
N TRP A 82 -26.68 1.83 17.29
CA TRP A 82 -27.87 1.14 17.75
C TRP A 82 -28.70 0.56 16.60
N LEU A 83 -28.58 1.11 15.38
CA LEU A 83 -29.32 0.61 14.22
C LEU A 83 -29.03 -0.87 13.96
N PRO A 84 -30.03 -1.66 13.53
CA PRO A 84 -29.80 -3.03 13.05
C PRO A 84 -28.78 -3.06 11.92
N GLU A 85 -28.01 -4.14 11.79
CA GLU A 85 -26.87 -4.21 10.87
C GLU A 85 -27.25 -4.03 9.39
N GLY A 86 -28.47 -4.42 9.01
CA GLY A 86 -29.03 -4.24 7.67
C GLY A 86 -29.68 -2.87 7.44
N THR A 87 -29.89 -2.05 8.48
CA THR A 87 -30.58 -0.76 8.40
C THR A 87 -29.59 0.38 8.16
N LYS A 88 -29.76 1.08 7.04
CA LYS A 88 -28.95 2.27 6.71
C LYS A 88 -29.66 3.56 7.13
N LEU A 89 -28.96 4.47 7.81
CA LEU A 89 -29.45 5.85 7.96
C LEU A 89 -29.15 6.63 6.69
N VAL A 90 -30.16 7.26 6.09
CA VAL A 90 -30.05 7.98 4.83
C VAL A 90 -30.45 9.44 5.01
N GLN A 91 -29.56 10.34 4.60
CA GLN A 91 -29.90 11.75 4.42
C GLN A 91 -30.19 12.03 2.94
N VAL A 92 -31.43 12.39 2.62
CA VAL A 92 -31.89 12.53 1.21
C VAL A 92 -31.54 13.88 0.58
N THR A 93 -31.19 14.87 1.38
CA THR A 93 -30.98 16.27 0.98
C THR A 93 -29.56 16.58 0.51
N GLY A 94 -28.60 15.68 0.73
CA GLY A 94 -27.19 15.91 0.42
C GLY A 94 -26.27 15.39 1.51
N ALA A 95 -24.96 15.60 1.33
CA ALA A 95 -23.93 15.27 2.30
C ALA A 95 -23.80 16.39 3.37
N GLU A 96 -22.62 16.99 3.51
CA GLU A 96 -22.31 18.01 4.51
C GLU A 96 -23.08 19.33 4.32
N ARG A 97 -23.50 19.63 3.08
CA ARG A 97 -24.27 20.82 2.71
C ARG A 97 -25.63 20.41 2.14
N PRO A 98 -26.61 20.06 3.00
CA PRO A 98 -27.93 19.61 2.55
C PRO A 98 -28.67 20.73 1.80
N GLU A 99 -29.25 20.37 0.66
CA GLU A 99 -30.18 21.23 -0.08
C GLU A 99 -31.59 21.14 0.52
N PRO A 100 -32.48 22.14 0.31
CA PRO A 100 -33.86 22.04 0.76
C PRO A 100 -34.57 20.80 0.18
N LEU A 101 -35.22 20.01 1.04
CA LEU A 101 -35.96 18.79 0.65
C LEU A 101 -36.93 19.05 -0.52
N SER A 102 -37.61 20.19 -0.51
CA SER A 102 -38.51 20.63 -1.59
C SER A 102 -37.86 20.63 -2.98
N ARG A 103 -36.58 21.02 -3.08
CA ARG A 103 -35.83 21.07 -4.33
C ARG A 103 -35.45 19.67 -4.79
N VAL A 104 -34.96 18.84 -3.87
CA VAL A 104 -34.60 17.44 -4.17
C VAL A 104 -35.86 16.67 -4.59
N ALA A 105 -36.96 16.76 -3.84
CA ALA A 105 -38.22 16.13 -4.18
C ALA A 105 -38.71 16.55 -5.58
N SER A 106 -38.63 17.85 -5.92
CA SER A 106 -39.01 18.35 -7.24
C SER A 106 -38.15 17.77 -8.37
N ARG A 107 -36.82 17.70 -8.17
CA ARG A 107 -35.86 17.14 -9.14
C ARG A 107 -36.14 15.67 -9.47
N HIS A 108 -36.72 14.94 -8.52
CA HIS A 108 -36.99 13.51 -8.63
C HIS A 108 -38.48 13.17 -8.82
N GLY A 109 -39.33 14.17 -9.09
CA GLY A 109 -40.77 13.95 -9.30
C GLY A 109 -41.52 13.42 -8.07
N VAL A 110 -40.97 13.60 -6.88
CA VAL A 110 -41.55 13.12 -5.61
C VAL A 110 -42.52 14.17 -5.06
N PRO A 111 -43.77 13.80 -4.70
CA PRO A 111 -44.72 14.72 -4.08
C PRO A 111 -44.18 15.29 -2.76
N TYR A 112 -44.25 16.61 -2.60
CA TYR A 112 -43.74 17.32 -1.41
C TYR A 112 -44.81 18.20 -0.76
N GLY A 113 -44.70 18.42 0.55
CA GLY A 113 -45.39 19.49 1.25
C GLY A 113 -44.83 19.73 2.65
N LYS A 114 -44.93 20.96 3.15
CA LYS A 114 -44.31 21.46 4.41
C LYS A 114 -44.86 20.87 5.73
N LYS A 115 -45.67 19.81 5.68
CA LYS A 115 -46.19 19.19 6.91
C LYS A 115 -45.24 18.05 7.26
N PRO A 116 -44.88 17.81 8.53
CA PRO A 116 -43.84 16.82 8.83
C PRO A 116 -44.11 15.42 8.27
N MET A 117 -45.37 14.97 8.32
CA MET A 117 -45.78 13.70 7.70
C MET A 117 -45.55 13.62 6.18
N LYS A 118 -45.65 14.75 5.47
CA LYS A 118 -45.37 14.83 4.03
C LYS A 118 -43.86 14.91 3.75
N GLU A 119 -43.08 15.50 4.65
CA GLU A 119 -41.63 15.57 4.54
C GLU A 119 -41.01 14.19 4.80
N ALA A 120 -41.47 13.50 5.85
CA ALA A 120 -41.17 12.09 6.10
C ALA A 120 -41.54 11.18 4.90
N GLU A 121 -42.72 11.36 4.30
CA GLU A 121 -43.10 10.58 3.11
C GLU A 121 -42.21 10.89 1.91
N ALA A 122 -41.86 12.16 1.68
CA ALA A 122 -40.97 12.55 0.60
C ALA A 122 -39.56 11.95 0.80
N ALA A 123 -39.03 11.99 2.03
CA ALA A 123 -37.75 11.37 2.37
C ALA A 123 -37.76 9.86 2.14
N ALA A 124 -38.81 9.14 2.58
CA ALA A 124 -38.95 7.71 2.34
C ALA A 124 -38.95 7.38 0.83
N ARG A 125 -39.74 8.12 0.03
CA ARG A 125 -39.84 7.91 -1.42
C ARG A 125 -38.53 8.22 -2.15
N LEU A 126 -37.82 9.27 -1.72
CA LEU A 126 -36.50 9.61 -2.26
C LEU A 126 -35.48 8.50 -1.98
N ALA A 127 -35.40 8.02 -0.74
CA ALA A 127 -34.52 6.92 -0.37
C ALA A 127 -34.87 5.62 -1.10
N LEU A 128 -36.16 5.30 -1.27
CA LEU A 128 -36.62 4.17 -2.10
C LEU A 128 -36.17 4.31 -3.57
N GLY A 129 -36.15 5.54 -4.09
CA GLY A 129 -35.56 5.89 -5.39
C GLY A 129 -34.02 5.89 -5.43
N ASN A 130 -33.36 5.45 -4.36
CA ASN A 130 -31.93 5.51 -4.12
C ASN A 130 -31.34 6.92 -4.22
N VAL A 131 -32.09 7.92 -3.78
CA VAL A 131 -31.65 9.32 -3.70
C VAL A 131 -31.24 9.63 -2.27
N GLY A 132 -30.00 10.09 -2.10
CA GLY A 132 -29.45 10.47 -0.80
C GLY A 132 -28.10 9.83 -0.52
N TYR A 133 -27.64 10.02 0.71
CA TYR A 133 -26.36 9.55 1.20
C TYR A 133 -26.57 8.70 2.45
N GLU A 134 -25.96 7.51 2.49
CA GLU A 134 -25.80 6.71 3.70
C GLU A 134 -24.88 7.47 4.67
N VAL A 135 -25.37 7.66 5.89
CA VAL A 135 -24.64 8.33 6.97
C VAL A 135 -23.91 7.27 7.78
N SER A 136 -22.59 7.27 7.75
CA SER A 136 -21.75 6.31 8.48
C SER A 136 -20.74 7.03 9.37
N ALA A 137 -20.45 6.46 10.54
CA ALA A 137 -19.38 6.94 11.43
C ALA A 137 -18.32 5.87 11.71
N PHE A 138 -18.36 4.77 10.96
CA PHE A 138 -17.54 3.59 11.19
C PHE A 138 -16.84 3.16 9.91
N THR A 139 -15.62 2.63 10.02
CA THR A 139 -14.90 2.02 8.89
C THR A 139 -15.46 0.62 8.60
N ASN A 140 -15.04 -0.04 7.53
CA ASN A 140 -15.35 -1.47 7.33
C ASN A 140 -14.41 -2.39 8.13
N THR A 141 -13.72 -1.85 9.13
CA THR A 141 -12.77 -2.56 9.98
C THR A 141 -13.38 -2.76 11.37
N THR A 142 -13.26 -3.98 11.89
CA THR A 142 -13.86 -4.37 13.17
C THR A 142 -12.82 -5.02 14.06
N THR A 143 -12.72 -4.52 15.30
CA THR A 143 -11.89 -5.11 16.33
C THR A 143 -12.65 -6.21 17.07
N VAL A 144 -12.18 -7.45 16.99
CA VAL A 144 -12.62 -8.58 17.82
C VAL A 144 -11.61 -8.80 18.94
N LYS A 145 -11.96 -8.41 20.16
CA LYS A 145 -11.10 -8.52 21.33
C LYS A 145 -11.51 -9.67 22.23
N VAL A 146 -10.66 -10.67 22.34
CA VAL A 146 -10.77 -11.78 23.27
C VAL A 146 -9.95 -11.47 24.51
N SER A 147 -10.59 -11.31 25.67
CA SER A 147 -9.92 -10.92 26.91
C SER A 147 -10.41 -11.72 28.11
N ARG A 148 -9.76 -11.52 29.27
CA ARG A 148 -10.19 -12.15 30.52
C ARG A 148 -11.57 -11.63 30.93
N GLY A 149 -12.50 -12.54 31.16
CA GLY A 149 -13.85 -12.23 31.66
C GLY A 149 -13.92 -11.90 33.15
N ARG A 150 -12.81 -12.01 33.90
CA ARG A 150 -12.73 -11.70 35.34
C ARG A 150 -11.32 -11.31 35.78
N SER A 151 -11.22 -10.47 36.81
CA SER A 151 -9.94 -10.11 37.42
C SER A 151 -9.44 -11.21 38.35
N THR A 152 -8.12 -11.33 38.45
CA THR A 152 -7.45 -12.14 39.46
C THR A 152 -7.16 -11.23 40.65
N GLY A 153 -7.82 -11.43 41.79
CA GLY A 153 -7.71 -10.59 42.99
C GLY A 153 -6.30 -10.56 43.62
N LYS A 154 -6.14 -9.94 44.80
CA LYS A 154 -4.85 -9.86 45.52
C LYS A 154 -4.66 -11.06 46.47
N GLY A 155 -3.80 -12.03 46.12
CA GLY A 155 -3.11 -12.96 47.03
C GLY A 155 -3.77 -14.32 47.30
N GLY A 156 -2.98 -15.41 47.15
CA GLY A 156 -3.31 -16.77 47.64
C GLY A 156 -2.43 -17.88 47.03
N TRP A 157 -2.22 -18.99 47.75
CA TRP A 157 -1.38 -20.14 47.32
C TRP A 157 -1.85 -20.84 46.01
N SER A 158 -3.10 -20.60 45.58
CA SER A 158 -3.69 -21.16 44.35
C SER A 158 -3.84 -20.13 43.22
N GLN A 159 -3.36 -18.89 43.41
CA GLN A 159 -3.58 -17.78 42.49
C GLN A 159 -2.90 -18.01 41.12
N ASP A 160 -1.67 -18.48 41.10
CA ASP A 160 -0.94 -18.71 39.85
C ASP A 160 -1.58 -19.80 39.00
N ARG A 161 -2.08 -20.86 39.62
CA ARG A 161 -2.84 -21.91 38.95
C ARG A 161 -4.12 -21.37 38.32
N TYR A 162 -4.83 -20.49 39.03
CA TYR A 162 -6.07 -19.88 38.56
C TYR A 162 -5.83 -18.88 37.41
N THR A 163 -4.80 -18.04 37.54
CA THR A 163 -4.35 -17.11 36.50
C THR A 163 -3.93 -17.85 35.24
N ARG A 164 -3.13 -18.92 35.39
CA ARG A 164 -2.68 -19.79 34.29
C ARG A 164 -3.86 -20.40 33.55
N ARG A 165 -4.88 -20.89 34.27
CA ARG A 165 -6.12 -21.44 33.68
C ARG A 165 -6.88 -20.39 32.86
N ILE A 166 -7.04 -19.18 33.41
CA ILE A 166 -7.73 -18.09 32.72
C ILE A 166 -6.98 -17.73 31.43
N HIS A 167 -5.66 -17.53 31.49
CA HIS A 167 -4.86 -17.22 30.30
C HIS A 167 -4.92 -18.34 29.25
N GLY A 168 -4.92 -19.60 29.68
CA GLY A 168 -5.11 -20.75 28.80
C GLY A 168 -6.49 -20.77 28.13
N ASN A 169 -7.55 -20.38 28.85
CA ASN A 169 -8.89 -20.27 28.29
C ASN A 169 -9.00 -19.13 27.27
N VAL A 170 -8.39 -17.97 27.53
CA VAL A 170 -8.32 -16.86 26.56
C VAL A 170 -7.57 -17.30 25.31
N ARG A 171 -6.43 -18.00 25.46
CA ARG A 171 -5.68 -18.55 24.32
C ARG A 171 -6.47 -19.56 23.50
N ARG A 172 -7.25 -20.43 24.15
CA ARG A 172 -8.14 -21.38 23.46
C ARG A 172 -9.19 -20.62 22.65
N ARG A 173 -9.88 -19.67 23.27
CA ARG A 173 -10.93 -18.90 22.61
C ARG A 173 -10.40 -18.04 21.47
N ALA A 174 -9.21 -17.46 21.61
CA ALA A 174 -8.56 -16.73 20.52
C ALA A 174 -8.31 -17.61 19.29
N ARG A 175 -7.87 -18.87 19.48
CA ARG A 175 -7.70 -19.81 18.36
C ARG A 175 -9.01 -20.24 17.72
N GLU A 176 -10.09 -20.33 18.50
CA GLU A 176 -11.42 -20.58 17.95
C GLU A 176 -11.85 -19.42 17.06
N VAL A 177 -11.69 -18.17 17.52
CA VAL A 177 -11.99 -16.97 16.73
C VAL A 177 -11.15 -16.95 15.44
N GLU A 178 -9.84 -17.18 15.54
CA GLU A 178 -8.92 -17.29 14.41
C GLU A 178 -9.42 -18.31 13.37
N SER A 179 -9.76 -19.52 13.82
CA SER A 179 -10.25 -20.56 12.93
C SER A 179 -11.60 -20.23 12.28
N GLU A 180 -12.49 -19.51 12.96
CA GLU A 180 -13.77 -19.09 12.36
C GLU A 180 -13.55 -17.99 11.32
N LEU A 181 -12.63 -17.04 11.57
CA LEU A 181 -12.25 -16.01 10.60
C LEU A 181 -11.60 -16.61 9.35
N ASP A 182 -10.65 -17.54 9.53
CA ASP A 182 -10.00 -18.27 8.44
C ASP A 182 -11.00 -19.02 7.56
N LYS A 183 -11.98 -19.70 8.19
CA LYS A 183 -13.04 -20.43 7.47
C LYS A 183 -13.95 -19.50 6.66
N ALA A 184 -14.17 -18.29 7.15
CA ALA A 184 -14.97 -17.28 6.46
C ALA A 184 -14.17 -16.55 5.36
N GLY A 185 -12.85 -16.78 5.26
CA GLY A 185 -11.99 -16.11 4.28
C GLY A 185 -11.83 -14.61 4.56
N LEU A 186 -11.94 -14.20 5.83
CA LEU A 186 -11.79 -12.79 6.22
C LEU A 186 -10.32 -12.47 6.48
N GLU A 187 -9.85 -11.35 5.92
CA GLU A 187 -8.51 -10.83 6.22
C GLU A 187 -8.50 -10.18 7.61
N TYR A 188 -7.47 -10.50 8.40
CA TYR A 188 -7.30 -9.92 9.73
C TYR A 188 -5.84 -9.84 10.17
N ASP A 189 -5.54 -8.84 10.99
CA ASP A 189 -4.33 -8.74 11.79
C ASP A 189 -4.60 -9.22 13.22
N LYS A 190 -3.62 -9.89 13.82
CA LYS A 190 -3.75 -10.45 15.18
C LYS A 190 -2.63 -9.98 16.09
N ASP A 191 -3.01 -9.26 17.14
CA ASP A 191 -2.12 -8.86 18.24
C ASP A 191 -2.45 -9.64 19.51
N VAL A 192 -1.43 -10.24 20.14
CA VAL A 192 -1.59 -11.06 21.35
C VAL A 192 -0.70 -10.55 22.47
N THR A 193 -1.29 -10.31 23.65
CA THR A 193 -0.48 -10.08 24.85
C THR A 193 -0.26 -11.41 25.58
N GLU A 194 0.95 -11.96 25.47
CA GLU A 194 1.33 -13.20 26.13
C GLU A 194 1.58 -13.00 27.64
N LYS A 195 1.13 -13.98 28.44
CA LYS A 195 1.38 -14.07 29.88
C LYS A 195 1.60 -15.53 30.29
N TYR A 196 2.01 -15.74 31.53
CA TYR A 196 2.25 -17.08 32.06
C TYR A 196 1.04 -18.02 31.83
N GLY A 197 1.25 -19.03 30.98
CA GLY A 197 0.26 -20.07 30.65
C GLY A 197 -0.72 -19.79 29.52
N GLY A 198 -0.67 -18.63 28.85
CA GLY A 198 -1.56 -18.33 27.73
C GLY A 198 -1.60 -16.83 27.40
N PHE A 199 -2.77 -16.31 27.04
CA PHE A 199 -2.93 -14.90 26.64
C PHE A 199 -3.68 -14.11 27.72
N SER A 200 -3.26 -12.87 27.99
CA SER A 200 -4.11 -11.95 28.77
C SER A 200 -5.21 -11.33 27.91
N ASN A 201 -4.94 -11.14 26.63
CA ASN A 201 -5.91 -10.79 25.59
C ASN A 201 -5.35 -11.18 24.21
N ALA A 202 -6.24 -11.24 23.22
CA ALA A 202 -5.93 -11.29 21.81
C ALA A 202 -6.88 -10.29 21.12
N ILE A 203 -6.35 -9.47 20.24
CA ILE A 203 -7.07 -8.45 19.46
C ILE A 203 -6.93 -8.86 18.01
N PHE A 204 -8.06 -9.05 17.33
CA PHE A 204 -8.13 -9.27 15.90
C PHE A 204 -8.69 -8.01 15.26
N THR A 205 -7.94 -7.41 14.34
CA THR A 205 -8.42 -6.30 13.50
C THR A 205 -8.85 -6.93 12.18
N VAL A 206 -10.16 -7.01 11.94
CA VAL A 206 -10.75 -7.73 10.80
C VAL A 206 -11.28 -6.72 9.80
N GLU A 207 -10.94 -6.87 8.53
CA GLU A 207 -11.47 -6.03 7.43
C GLU A 207 -12.88 -6.48 7.02
N ALA A 208 -13.81 -6.45 7.97
CA ALA A 208 -15.21 -6.82 7.78
C ALA A 208 -16.15 -6.05 8.71
N ARG A 209 -17.44 -5.97 8.34
CA ARG A 209 -18.48 -5.45 9.24
C ARG A 209 -18.79 -6.46 10.34
N PRO A 210 -19.28 -6.03 11.52
CA PRO A 210 -19.57 -6.94 12.64
C PRO A 210 -20.48 -8.13 12.28
N GLY A 211 -21.46 -7.95 11.40
CA GLY A 211 -22.38 -9.00 10.97
C GLY A 211 -21.77 -10.07 10.05
N ASP A 212 -20.71 -9.71 9.32
CA ASP A 212 -19.99 -10.65 8.44
C ASP A 212 -19.01 -11.52 9.25
N ILE A 213 -18.72 -11.14 10.50
CA ILE A 213 -17.82 -11.87 11.38
C ILE A 213 -18.57 -13.06 12.00
N PRO A 214 -18.12 -14.31 11.81
CA PRO A 214 -18.78 -15.53 12.30
C PRO A 214 -18.66 -15.74 13.83
N VAL A 215 -18.50 -14.66 14.59
CA VAL A 215 -18.29 -14.67 16.03
C VAL A 215 -19.23 -13.65 16.67
N SER A 216 -19.97 -14.05 17.69
CA SER A 216 -20.81 -13.14 18.48
C SER A 216 -20.04 -12.53 19.66
N ALA A 217 -20.31 -11.26 19.98
CA ALA A 217 -19.89 -10.66 21.24
C ALA A 217 -20.55 -11.39 22.42
N ASN A 218 -19.76 -11.95 23.33
CA ASN A 218 -20.28 -12.70 24.48
C ASN A 218 -19.32 -12.71 25.67
N ARG A 219 -19.86 -13.05 26.84
CA ARG A 219 -19.07 -13.31 28.05
C ARG A 219 -19.35 -14.74 28.49
N SER A 220 -18.33 -15.58 28.42
CA SER A 220 -18.43 -17.00 28.77
C SER A 220 -17.34 -17.39 29.77
N GLY A 221 -17.75 -17.64 31.01
CA GLY A 221 -16.87 -18.05 32.12
C GLY A 221 -15.69 -17.10 32.34
N ASP A 222 -14.52 -17.53 31.88
CA ASP A 222 -13.23 -16.87 32.11
C ASP A 222 -12.83 -15.91 30.99
N VAL A 223 -13.62 -15.84 29.93
CA VAL A 223 -13.32 -15.13 28.69
C VAL A 223 -14.45 -14.17 28.33
N ARG A 224 -14.09 -13.04 27.74
CA ARG A 224 -14.99 -12.07 27.16
C ARG A 224 -14.56 -11.79 25.73
N VAL A 225 -15.50 -11.85 24.80
CA VAL A 225 -15.32 -11.42 23.41
C VAL A 225 -16.08 -10.12 23.22
N GLU A 226 -15.36 -9.06 22.88
CA GLU A 226 -15.90 -7.75 22.53
C GLU A 226 -15.72 -7.57 21.02
N ILE A 227 -16.73 -7.08 20.33
CA ILE A 227 -16.69 -6.79 18.90
C ILE A 227 -17.04 -5.32 18.76
N GLU A 228 -16.07 -4.53 18.33
CA GLU A 228 -16.20 -3.09 18.21
C GLU A 228 -15.76 -2.66 16.82
N ARG A 229 -16.70 -2.07 16.07
CA ARG A 229 -16.40 -1.46 14.78
C ARG A 229 -15.54 -0.22 15.00
N GLU A 230 -14.47 -0.09 14.25
CA GLU A 230 -13.57 1.05 14.37
C GLU A 230 -14.31 2.34 13.98
N ARG A 231 -14.12 3.37 14.81
CA ARG A 231 -14.78 4.67 14.63
C ARG A 231 -13.92 5.54 13.75
N ARG A 232 -14.54 6.30 12.87
CA ARG A 232 -13.87 7.38 12.15
C ARG A 232 -13.82 8.64 13.02
N ASP A 233 -12.88 9.54 12.71
CA ASP A 233 -12.79 10.87 13.31
C ASP A 233 -13.99 11.76 12.96
N GLY A 234 -14.80 11.37 11.97
CA GLY A 234 -15.93 12.12 11.41
C GLY A 234 -17.15 11.26 11.08
N VAL A 235 -18.20 11.92 10.61
CA VAL A 235 -19.35 11.27 9.96
C VAL A 235 -19.12 11.42 8.47
N GLU A 236 -19.24 10.32 7.73
CA GLU A 236 -19.12 10.28 6.28
C GLU A 236 -20.47 10.08 5.62
N PHE A 237 -20.55 10.57 4.38
CA PHE A 237 -21.73 10.50 3.53
C PHE A 237 -21.38 9.70 2.28
N GLU A 238 -21.85 8.45 2.21
CA GLU A 238 -21.66 7.59 1.06
C GLU A 238 -22.91 7.66 0.16
N PRO A 239 -22.82 8.10 -1.11
CA PRO A 239 -23.98 8.15 -2.00
C PRO A 239 -24.67 6.79 -2.11
N LEU A 240 -26.00 6.73 -1.99
CA LEU A 240 -26.77 5.49 -2.17
C LEU A 240 -26.59 4.89 -3.56
N VAL A 241 -26.39 5.74 -4.57
CA VAL A 241 -25.95 5.37 -5.91
C VAL A 241 -24.70 6.17 -6.22
N LYS A 242 -23.60 5.47 -6.55
CA LYS A 242 -22.50 6.09 -7.29
C LYS A 242 -23.01 6.37 -8.70
N ARG A 243 -23.61 7.54 -8.93
CA ARG A 243 -23.84 8.03 -10.30
C ARG A 243 -22.46 8.23 -10.89
N ARG A 244 -22.09 7.34 -11.81
CA ARG A 244 -20.83 7.46 -12.53
C ARG A 244 -21.06 8.45 -13.65
N ASP A 245 -20.22 9.47 -13.71
CA ASP A 245 -20.32 10.53 -14.70
C ASP A 245 -20.25 9.96 -16.12
N ARG A 246 -20.81 10.71 -17.07
CA ARG A 246 -20.78 10.32 -18.47
C ARG A 246 -19.40 10.60 -19.04
N VAL A 247 -18.86 9.63 -19.77
CA VAL A 247 -17.46 9.66 -20.23
C VAL A 247 -17.34 9.35 -21.71
N ILE A 248 -16.23 9.81 -22.28
CA ILE A 248 -15.74 9.48 -23.61
C ILE A 248 -14.66 8.41 -23.42
N VAL A 249 -14.73 7.33 -24.18
CA VAL A 249 -13.79 6.21 -24.08
C VAL A 249 -13.08 6.03 -25.40
N GLY A 250 -11.76 6.10 -25.41
CA GLY A 250 -10.94 5.70 -26.54
C GLY A 250 -10.42 4.27 -26.35
N ILE A 251 -10.44 3.47 -27.41
CA ILE A 251 -10.01 2.06 -27.35
C ILE A 251 -9.05 1.78 -28.49
N ASP A 252 -7.84 1.33 -28.15
CA ASP A 252 -6.88 0.76 -29.09
C ASP A 252 -6.88 -0.78 -28.94
N PRO A 253 -7.45 -1.53 -29.91
CA PRO A 253 -7.52 -2.98 -29.85
C PRO A 253 -6.27 -3.64 -30.45
N GLY A 254 -5.76 -4.68 -29.80
CA GLY A 254 -4.61 -5.44 -30.33
C GLY A 254 -4.19 -6.59 -29.44
N THR A 255 -2.92 -7.00 -29.56
CA THR A 255 -2.30 -7.93 -28.59
C THR A 255 -2.21 -7.34 -27.19
N THR A 256 -2.14 -6.01 -27.11
CA THR A 256 -2.40 -5.22 -25.93
C THR A 256 -3.66 -4.42 -26.24
N THR A 257 -4.70 -4.55 -25.43
CA THR A 257 -5.87 -3.67 -25.52
C THR A 257 -5.64 -2.53 -24.56
N ALA A 258 -5.68 -1.30 -25.07
CA ALA A 258 -5.61 -0.10 -24.26
C ALA A 258 -6.93 0.67 -24.31
N VAL A 259 -7.27 1.29 -23.18
CA VAL A 259 -8.47 2.09 -23.00
C VAL A 259 -8.10 3.39 -22.28
N ALA A 260 -8.68 4.49 -22.74
CA ALA A 260 -8.56 5.79 -22.11
C ALA A 260 -9.95 6.36 -21.84
N VAL A 261 -10.11 7.00 -20.68
CA VAL A 261 -11.38 7.57 -20.24
C VAL A 261 -11.20 9.08 -20.04
N ALA A 262 -12.05 9.87 -20.67
CA ALA A 262 -12.12 11.31 -20.51
C ALA A 262 -13.54 11.75 -20.11
N ASP A 263 -13.66 12.84 -19.36
CA ASP A 263 -14.96 13.46 -19.07
C ASP A 263 -15.51 14.25 -20.29
N LEU A 264 -16.72 14.80 -20.16
CA LEU A 264 -17.36 15.62 -21.21
C LEU A 264 -16.78 17.04 -21.32
N ASP A 265 -15.75 17.37 -20.54
CA ASP A 265 -15.00 18.62 -20.60
C ASP A 265 -13.59 18.42 -21.19
N GLY A 266 -13.22 17.16 -21.50
CA GLY A 266 -11.96 16.81 -22.15
C GLY A 266 -10.83 16.51 -21.16
N ASN A 267 -11.11 16.44 -19.86
CA ASN A 267 -10.13 16.04 -18.87
C ASN A 267 -10.01 14.51 -18.84
N VAL A 268 -8.78 14.02 -18.81
CA VAL A 268 -8.50 12.59 -18.75
C VAL A 268 -8.66 12.10 -17.31
N LEU A 269 -9.51 11.11 -17.14
CA LEU A 269 -9.84 10.52 -15.84
C LEU A 269 -8.92 9.34 -15.52
N ASP A 270 -8.71 8.45 -16.50
CA ASP A 270 -7.89 7.26 -16.30
C ASP A 270 -7.45 6.66 -17.66
N VAL A 271 -6.34 5.92 -17.64
CA VAL A 271 -5.79 5.21 -18.81
C VAL A 271 -5.28 3.84 -18.36
N TYR A 272 -5.55 2.81 -19.15
CA TYR A 272 -5.21 1.44 -18.81
C TYR A 272 -4.90 0.61 -20.04
N SER A 273 -3.94 -0.30 -19.92
CA SER A 273 -3.66 -1.30 -20.94
C SER A 273 -3.48 -2.71 -20.35
N THR A 274 -3.91 -3.71 -21.11
CA THR A 274 -3.88 -5.12 -20.70
C THR A 274 -3.64 -6.06 -21.86
N ARG A 275 -2.98 -7.19 -21.58
CA ARG A 275 -2.78 -8.31 -22.52
C ARG A 275 -3.55 -9.56 -22.11
N THR A 276 -4.04 -9.59 -20.88
CA THR A 276 -4.61 -10.79 -20.24
C THR A 276 -6.10 -10.70 -20.02
N ASP A 277 -6.63 -9.49 -19.83
CA ASP A 277 -8.06 -9.34 -19.55
C ASP A 277 -8.87 -9.59 -20.80
N ASP A 278 -10.03 -10.21 -20.60
CA ASP A 278 -11.02 -10.36 -21.64
C ASP A 278 -11.86 -9.09 -21.80
N THR A 279 -12.73 -9.07 -22.81
CA THR A 279 -13.65 -7.95 -23.06
C THR A 279 -14.54 -7.65 -21.85
N ALA A 280 -14.89 -8.66 -21.04
CA ALA A 280 -15.74 -8.47 -19.88
C ALA A 280 -14.99 -7.72 -18.76
N GLY A 281 -13.73 -8.07 -18.49
CA GLY A 281 -12.88 -7.35 -17.54
C GLY A 281 -12.66 -5.88 -17.93
N VAL A 282 -12.42 -5.61 -19.22
CA VAL A 282 -12.31 -4.23 -19.72
C VAL A 282 -13.65 -3.48 -19.60
N ILE A 283 -14.78 -4.14 -19.86
CA ILE A 283 -16.12 -3.55 -19.67
C ILE A 283 -16.35 -3.19 -18.20
N GLU A 284 -16.04 -4.09 -17.28
CA GLU A 284 -16.17 -3.84 -15.84
C GLU A 284 -15.30 -2.66 -15.41
N TRP A 285 -14.04 -2.64 -15.84
CA TRP A 285 -13.10 -1.54 -15.58
C TRP A 285 -13.65 -0.19 -16.08
N LEU A 286 -14.21 -0.15 -17.30
CA LEU A 286 -14.82 1.06 -17.87
C LEU A 286 -16.07 1.49 -17.10
N ILE A 287 -16.94 0.53 -16.78
CA ILE A 287 -18.14 0.79 -16.00
C ILE A 287 -17.75 1.39 -14.66
N GLU A 288 -16.65 0.97 -14.01
CA GLU A 288 -16.16 1.53 -12.75
C GLU A 288 -15.85 3.02 -12.78
N ARG A 289 -15.35 3.52 -13.92
CA ARG A 289 -14.83 4.88 -14.08
C ARG A 289 -15.85 5.84 -14.66
N GLY A 290 -16.88 5.35 -15.34
CA GLY A 290 -17.87 6.20 -15.95
C GLY A 290 -18.98 5.44 -16.65
N ARG A 291 -19.93 6.17 -17.21
CA ARG A 291 -20.92 5.65 -18.17
C ARG A 291 -20.49 6.06 -19.59
N PRO A 292 -19.90 5.16 -20.38
CA PRO A 292 -19.45 5.47 -21.73
C PRO A 292 -20.61 5.98 -22.57
N THR A 293 -20.47 7.18 -23.12
CA THR A 293 -21.45 7.83 -24.00
C THR A 293 -20.92 7.94 -25.42
N ILE A 294 -19.62 8.14 -25.56
CA ILE A 294 -18.91 8.06 -26.83
C ILE A 294 -17.83 6.99 -26.69
N VAL A 295 -17.74 6.11 -27.69
CA VAL A 295 -16.66 5.14 -27.85
C VAL A 295 -15.90 5.46 -29.13
N ALA A 296 -14.59 5.63 -29.01
CA ALA A 296 -13.74 6.18 -30.04
C ALA A 296 -12.61 5.21 -30.45
N ALA A 297 -12.25 5.26 -31.73
CA ALA A 297 -11.06 4.62 -32.28
C ALA A 297 -10.22 5.65 -33.04
N ASP A 298 -8.90 5.45 -33.10
CA ASP A 298 -7.93 6.30 -33.78
C ASP A 298 -7.73 5.94 -35.27
N VAL A 299 -8.37 4.87 -35.74
CA VAL A 299 -8.28 4.35 -37.11
C VAL A 299 -9.63 4.32 -37.82
N HIS A 300 -9.58 4.33 -39.16
CA HIS A 300 -10.75 4.24 -40.04
C HIS A 300 -10.64 3.06 -41.01
N PRO A 301 -11.64 2.18 -41.09
CA PRO A 301 -12.88 2.16 -40.31
C PRO A 301 -12.66 1.74 -38.85
N MET A 302 -13.64 2.05 -37.98
CA MET A 302 -13.60 1.62 -36.57
C MET A 302 -13.46 0.08 -36.47
N PRO A 303 -12.49 -0.45 -35.69
CA PRO A 303 -12.29 -1.90 -35.58
C PRO A 303 -13.50 -2.63 -34.95
N GLU A 304 -13.74 -3.88 -35.35
CA GLU A 304 -14.88 -4.67 -34.83
C GLU A 304 -14.87 -4.83 -33.30
N THR A 305 -13.69 -4.90 -32.69
CA THR A 305 -13.56 -4.99 -31.22
C THR A 305 -14.08 -3.72 -30.55
N VAL A 306 -13.73 -2.54 -31.08
CA VAL A 306 -14.23 -1.25 -30.58
C VAL A 306 -15.74 -1.13 -30.82
N GLU A 307 -16.22 -1.60 -31.97
CA GLU A 307 -17.65 -1.64 -32.30
C GLU A 307 -18.45 -2.54 -31.34
N LYS A 308 -17.85 -3.63 -30.82
CA LYS A 308 -18.46 -4.45 -29.75
C LYS A 308 -18.60 -3.67 -28.45
N PHE A 309 -17.55 -2.96 -28.01
CA PHE A 309 -17.63 -2.11 -26.82
C PHE A 309 -18.69 -1.02 -26.98
N ARG A 310 -18.71 -0.34 -28.12
CA ARG A 310 -19.72 0.67 -28.46
C ARG A 310 -21.14 0.13 -28.28
N ARG A 311 -21.42 -1.06 -28.82
CA ARG A 311 -22.74 -1.71 -28.70
C ARG A 311 -23.06 -2.14 -27.28
N SER A 312 -22.09 -2.67 -26.53
CA SER A 312 -22.27 -3.08 -25.13
C SER A 312 -22.67 -1.90 -24.23
N PHE A 313 -22.22 -0.69 -24.55
CA PHE A 313 -22.55 0.52 -23.80
C PHE A 313 -23.71 1.33 -24.39
N GLU A 314 -24.30 0.91 -25.51
CA GLU A 314 -25.26 1.72 -26.28
C GLU A 314 -24.72 3.13 -26.57
N ALA A 315 -23.41 3.22 -26.82
CA ALA A 315 -22.68 4.47 -27.00
C ALA A 315 -22.65 4.90 -28.47
N VAL A 316 -22.43 6.20 -28.68
CA VAL A 316 -22.15 6.75 -30.01
C VAL A 316 -20.71 6.40 -30.39
N GLY A 317 -20.51 6.00 -31.64
CA GLY A 317 -19.19 5.66 -32.17
C GLY A 317 -18.54 6.89 -32.81
N TRP A 318 -17.28 7.15 -32.49
CA TRP A 318 -16.48 8.14 -33.21
C TRP A 318 -15.22 7.50 -33.80
N ALA A 319 -14.95 7.79 -35.07
CA ALA A 319 -13.70 7.44 -35.72
C ALA A 319 -13.30 8.60 -36.64
N PRO A 320 -12.00 8.85 -36.83
CA PRO A 320 -11.54 9.90 -37.74
C PRO A 320 -11.91 9.57 -39.19
N PRO A 321 -11.89 10.56 -40.11
CA PRO A 321 -12.13 10.32 -41.54
C PRO A 321 -11.01 9.49 -42.22
N LYS A 322 -9.85 9.40 -41.58
CA LYS A 322 -8.66 8.62 -41.97
C LYS A 322 -7.86 8.32 -40.71
N ASP A 323 -7.00 7.31 -40.72
CA ASP A 323 -6.14 6.97 -39.58
C ASP A 323 -5.36 8.19 -39.09
N LEU A 324 -5.36 8.38 -37.76
CA LEU A 324 -4.65 9.48 -37.13
C LEU A 324 -3.13 9.29 -37.32
N PRO A 325 -2.41 10.28 -37.88
CA PRO A 325 -0.96 10.23 -37.95
C PRO A 325 -0.32 10.21 -36.56
N VAL A 326 0.78 9.47 -36.40
CA VAL A 326 1.49 9.35 -35.11
C VAL A 326 1.90 10.72 -34.54
N ASP A 327 2.32 11.65 -35.40
CA ASP A 327 2.71 13.01 -34.99
C ASP A 327 1.53 13.80 -34.40
N GLU A 328 0.32 13.61 -34.93
CA GLU A 328 -0.90 14.27 -34.43
C GLU A 328 -1.31 13.67 -33.07
N LYS A 329 -1.21 12.34 -32.91
CA LYS A 329 -1.44 11.67 -31.63
C LYS A 329 -0.47 12.21 -30.57
N LEU A 330 0.84 12.20 -30.86
CA LEU A 330 1.88 12.71 -29.98
C LEU A 330 1.67 14.18 -29.59
N HIS A 331 1.24 15.02 -30.54
CA HIS A 331 0.97 16.42 -30.26
C HIS A 331 -0.21 16.59 -29.30
N ARG A 332 -1.29 15.84 -29.52
CA ARG A 332 -2.53 15.97 -28.74
C ARG A 332 -2.39 15.41 -27.32
N THR A 333 -1.53 14.43 -27.12
CA THR A 333 -1.30 13.75 -25.83
C THR A 333 -0.05 14.26 -25.09
N ARG A 334 0.62 15.31 -25.56
CA ARG A 334 1.94 15.73 -25.06
C ARG A 334 1.99 16.13 -23.58
N ASP A 335 0.87 16.59 -23.04
CA ASP A 335 0.74 17.13 -21.68
C ASP A 335 0.16 16.10 -20.70
N ILE A 336 0.09 14.82 -21.11
CA ILE A 336 -0.56 13.73 -20.38
C ILE A 336 0.38 12.53 -20.35
N ASP A 337 0.57 11.95 -19.17
CA ASP A 337 1.41 10.77 -18.98
C ASP A 337 0.70 9.50 -19.50
N TYR A 338 1.46 8.64 -20.18
CA TYR A 338 1.04 7.32 -20.65
C TYR A 338 2.24 6.37 -20.66
N ASP A 339 2.03 5.07 -20.45
CA ASP A 339 3.11 4.11 -20.27
C ASP A 339 3.57 3.46 -21.59
N ASN A 340 2.71 3.43 -22.60
CA ASN A 340 3.02 2.81 -23.89
C ASN A 340 2.28 3.46 -25.08
N ASP A 341 2.65 3.03 -26.29
CA ASP A 341 2.09 3.52 -27.55
C ASP A 341 0.61 3.16 -27.75
N HIS A 342 0.15 2.02 -27.21
CA HIS A 342 -1.27 1.66 -27.22
C HIS A 342 -2.11 2.60 -26.35
N GLU A 343 -1.62 2.92 -25.14
CA GLU A 343 -2.26 3.90 -24.26
C GLU A 343 -2.31 5.29 -24.89
N ARG A 344 -1.23 5.72 -25.55
CA ARG A 344 -1.22 6.97 -26.33
C ARG A 344 -2.30 6.95 -27.42
N ASP A 345 -2.44 5.84 -28.13
CA ASP A 345 -3.36 5.73 -29.25
C ASP A 345 -4.83 5.70 -28.78
N ALA A 346 -5.12 4.99 -27.68
CA ALA A 346 -6.41 5.04 -27.00
C ALA A 346 -6.73 6.46 -26.46
N LEU A 347 -5.74 7.13 -25.87
CA LEU A 347 -5.86 8.49 -25.36
C LEU A 347 -6.13 9.50 -26.49
N ALA A 348 -5.40 9.38 -27.60
CA ALA A 348 -5.62 10.19 -28.78
C ALA A 348 -7.04 9.97 -29.33
N ALA A 349 -7.52 8.72 -29.43
CA ALA A 349 -8.88 8.43 -29.86
C ALA A 349 -9.93 9.16 -28.98
N ALA A 350 -9.79 9.11 -27.66
CA ALA A 350 -10.72 9.79 -26.74
C ALA A 350 -10.69 11.31 -26.89
N LEU A 351 -9.49 11.91 -26.97
CA LEU A 351 -9.32 13.36 -27.04
C LEU A 351 -9.74 13.94 -28.38
N PHE A 352 -9.43 13.27 -29.50
CA PHE A 352 -9.91 13.70 -30.81
C PHE A 352 -11.44 13.52 -30.94
N ALA A 353 -12.02 12.51 -30.27
CA ALA A 353 -13.47 12.40 -30.18
C ALA A 353 -14.09 13.55 -29.40
N TYR A 354 -13.45 14.00 -28.31
CA TYR A 354 -13.86 15.22 -27.61
C TYR A 354 -13.76 16.45 -28.51
N ASP A 355 -12.62 16.67 -29.18
CA ASP A 355 -12.39 17.83 -30.06
C ASP A 355 -13.45 17.91 -31.17
N ALA A 356 -13.87 16.76 -31.71
CA ALA A 356 -14.92 16.70 -32.72
C ALA A 356 -16.32 17.08 -32.21
N HIS A 357 -16.57 16.97 -30.89
CA HIS A 357 -17.86 17.24 -30.26
C HIS A 357 -17.86 18.49 -29.35
N GLU A 358 -16.72 19.16 -29.18
CA GLU A 358 -16.54 20.31 -28.29
C GLU A 358 -17.58 21.41 -28.56
N ASP A 359 -17.74 21.81 -29.84
CA ASP A 359 -18.72 22.82 -30.26
C ASP A 359 -20.17 22.41 -29.97
N GLN A 360 -20.47 21.11 -30.08
CA GLN A 360 -21.79 20.56 -29.77
C GLN A 360 -22.03 20.60 -28.27
N PHE A 361 -21.06 20.16 -27.46
CA PHE A 361 -21.14 20.20 -26.00
C PHE A 361 -21.30 21.63 -25.50
N ALA A 362 -20.48 22.57 -25.96
CA ALA A 362 -20.59 23.98 -25.59
C ALA A 362 -21.97 24.57 -25.93
N ARG A 363 -22.55 24.18 -27.07
CA ARG A 363 -23.90 24.62 -27.48
C ARG A 363 -24.98 24.04 -26.58
N ILE A 364 -24.89 22.76 -26.21
CA ILE A 364 -25.81 22.11 -25.29
C ILE A 364 -25.71 22.79 -23.91
N THR A 365 -24.50 22.96 -23.39
CA THR A 365 -24.24 23.63 -22.10
C THR A 365 -24.89 25.00 -22.00
N ARG A 366 -24.83 25.82 -23.05
CA ARG A 366 -25.47 27.14 -23.08
C ARG A 366 -27.00 27.09 -22.98
N LYS A 367 -27.62 26.00 -23.43
CA LYS A 367 -29.08 25.82 -23.44
C LYS A 367 -29.61 25.10 -22.21
N VAL A 368 -28.77 24.33 -21.53
CA VAL A 368 -29.15 23.54 -20.35
C VAL A 368 -29.24 24.47 -19.12
N PRO A 369 -30.42 24.57 -18.47
CA PRO A 369 -30.56 25.33 -17.24
C PRO A 369 -29.72 24.74 -16.09
N PRO A 370 -29.26 25.56 -15.11
CA PRO A 370 -28.42 25.08 -14.00
C PRO A 370 -29.04 23.97 -13.13
N ASN A 371 -30.36 23.80 -13.20
CA ASN A 371 -31.11 22.78 -12.46
C ASN A 371 -31.25 21.44 -13.20
N VAL A 372 -30.74 21.33 -14.43
CA VAL A 372 -30.79 20.13 -15.27
C VAL A 372 -29.38 19.57 -15.44
N ASP A 373 -29.24 18.25 -15.33
CA ASP A 373 -27.95 17.57 -15.48
C ASP A 373 -27.48 17.63 -16.94
N ARG A 374 -26.45 18.45 -17.20
CA ARG A 374 -25.83 18.62 -18.53
C ARG A 374 -25.42 17.28 -19.14
N SER A 375 -24.83 16.39 -18.33
CA SER A 375 -24.29 15.11 -18.80
C SER A 375 -25.41 14.19 -19.29
N GLU A 376 -26.56 14.23 -18.62
CA GLU A 376 -27.75 13.49 -19.04
C GLU A 376 -28.32 14.02 -20.36
N VAL A 377 -28.39 15.34 -20.52
CA VAL A 377 -28.88 15.97 -21.77
C VAL A 377 -27.94 15.64 -22.94
N ILE A 378 -26.63 15.76 -22.74
CA ILE A 378 -25.63 15.45 -23.78
C ILE A 378 -25.80 14.01 -24.26
N ALA A 379 -25.96 13.05 -23.37
CA ALA A 379 -26.10 11.66 -23.78
C ALA A 379 -27.38 11.37 -24.56
N ARG A 380 -28.52 11.96 -24.20
CA ARG A 380 -29.76 11.75 -24.96
C ARG A 380 -29.68 12.37 -26.35
N VAL A 381 -29.16 13.60 -26.43
CA VAL A 381 -28.94 14.28 -27.72
C VAL A 381 -28.01 13.48 -28.63
N LEU A 382 -26.97 12.86 -28.07
CA LEU A 382 -26.03 12.04 -28.83
C LEU A 382 -26.61 10.67 -29.23
N ALA A 383 -27.23 9.95 -28.29
CA ALA A 383 -27.67 8.57 -28.51
C ALA A 383 -28.97 8.46 -29.31
N GLU A 384 -29.89 9.41 -29.13
CA GLU A 384 -31.25 9.38 -29.68
C GLU A 384 -31.44 10.41 -30.81
N GLU A 385 -30.40 11.18 -31.15
CA GLU A 385 -30.41 12.28 -32.14
C GLU A 385 -31.50 13.34 -31.87
N GLU A 386 -31.96 13.45 -30.63
CA GLU A 386 -33.00 14.38 -30.23
C GLU A 386 -32.50 15.83 -30.19
N SER A 387 -33.42 16.78 -30.42
CA SER A 387 -33.09 18.19 -30.23
C SER A 387 -32.95 18.50 -28.74
N VAL A 388 -32.05 19.44 -28.40
CA VAL A 388 -31.85 19.87 -27.01
C VAL A 388 -33.16 20.34 -26.39
N GLU A 389 -34.01 21.01 -27.18
CA GLU A 389 -35.33 21.49 -26.76
C GLU A 389 -36.30 20.35 -26.48
N ALA A 390 -36.27 19.27 -27.26
CA ALA A 390 -37.08 18.08 -27.03
C ALA A 390 -36.72 17.40 -25.71
N VAL A 391 -35.42 17.18 -25.48
CA VAL A 391 -34.90 16.60 -24.23
C VAL A 391 -35.24 17.48 -23.03
N LEU A 392 -35.09 18.80 -23.15
CA LEU A 392 -35.44 19.72 -22.07
C LEU A 392 -36.95 19.75 -21.79
N ARG A 393 -37.80 19.64 -22.80
CA ARG A 393 -39.27 19.60 -22.63
C ARG A 393 -39.73 18.36 -21.86
N GLU A 394 -39.06 17.22 -22.06
CA GLU A 394 -39.33 16.00 -21.29
C GLU A 394 -38.80 16.06 -19.86
N LEU A 395 -37.61 16.66 -19.67
CA LEU A 395 -36.99 16.79 -18.36
C LEU A 395 -37.64 17.92 -17.51
N ASP A 396 -38.22 18.93 -18.14
CA ASP A 396 -38.96 20.02 -17.48
C ASP A 396 -40.17 20.49 -18.32
N PRO A 397 -41.40 19.98 -18.04
CA PRO A 397 -42.61 20.31 -18.80
C PRO A 397 -43.16 21.74 -18.55
N ARG A 398 -42.40 22.63 -17.90
CA ARG A 398 -42.80 24.04 -17.64
C ARG A 398 -42.21 25.04 -18.62
N VAL A 399 -41.48 24.59 -19.63
CA VAL A 399 -40.82 25.45 -20.62
C VAL A 399 -41.63 25.50 -21.91
N GLU A 400 -42.68 26.33 -21.96
CA GLU A 400 -43.20 26.90 -23.22
C GLU A 400 -44.14 28.09 -22.95
N ASP A 401 -43.82 29.25 -23.53
CA ASP A 401 -44.68 29.99 -24.48
C ASP A 401 -44.11 31.39 -24.73
N GLU A 402 -43.64 31.67 -25.95
CA GLU A 402 -43.79 33.00 -26.59
C GLU A 402 -43.35 32.94 -28.06
N THR A 403 -44.33 32.89 -28.98
CA THR A 403 -44.41 33.46 -30.35
C THR A 403 -45.55 32.73 -31.06
N GLU A 404 -46.45 33.29 -31.87
CA GLU A 404 -46.58 34.55 -32.60
C GLU A 404 -48.07 34.65 -33.02
N ALA A 405 -48.67 35.85 -33.05
CA ALA A 405 -49.88 36.09 -33.84
C ALA A 405 -50.02 37.58 -34.23
N GLU A 406 -50.40 37.76 -35.49
CA GLU A 406 -50.29 38.96 -36.32
C GLU A 406 -51.19 40.15 -35.92
N SER A 407 -50.79 41.31 -36.43
CA SER A 407 -51.37 42.64 -36.17
C SER A 407 -52.41 43.06 -37.20
N THR A 408 -53.41 43.85 -36.76
CA THR A 408 -54.08 44.89 -37.58
C THR A 408 -54.53 46.08 -36.71
N HIS A 409 -54.18 47.30 -37.17
CA HIS A 409 -54.57 48.70 -36.85
C HIS A 409 -55.88 48.95 -36.03
N GLU A 410 -56.10 50.01 -35.24
CA GLU A 410 -55.68 51.45 -35.20
C GLU A 410 -55.94 52.04 -33.76
N PRO A 411 -55.47 53.25 -33.39
CA PRO A 411 -55.14 53.63 -32.01
C PRO A 411 -56.27 54.19 -31.14
N ARG A 412 -56.27 53.82 -29.84
CA ARG A 412 -56.99 54.52 -28.75
C ARG A 412 -56.31 54.26 -27.39
N GLU A 413 -56.63 55.13 -26.43
CA GLU A 413 -56.10 55.23 -25.04
C GLU A 413 -55.56 53.94 -24.39
N LEU A 414 -54.42 54.09 -23.67
CA LEU A 414 -53.60 53.02 -23.07
C LEU A 414 -54.39 51.76 -22.69
N THR A 415 -54.30 50.74 -23.52
CA THR A 415 -54.93 49.43 -23.31
C THR A 415 -54.31 48.72 -22.09
N GLU A 416 -54.99 47.70 -21.57
CA GLU A 416 -54.42 46.85 -20.51
C GLU A 416 -53.08 46.22 -20.92
N ASP A 417 -52.87 46.04 -22.23
CA ASP A 417 -51.63 45.58 -22.83
C ASP A 417 -50.52 46.64 -22.72
N GLU A 418 -50.79 47.93 -22.91
CA GLU A 418 -49.79 48.99 -22.71
C GLU A 418 -49.41 49.17 -21.23
N LYS A 419 -50.36 48.96 -20.31
CA LYS A 419 -50.03 48.87 -18.87
C LYS A 419 -49.21 47.62 -18.56
N ARG A 420 -49.46 46.50 -19.26
CA ARG A 420 -48.69 45.26 -19.12
C ARG A 420 -47.27 45.46 -19.66
N ILE A 421 -47.11 46.05 -20.83
CA ILE A 421 -45.82 46.42 -21.43
C ILE A 421 -45.04 47.30 -20.46
N LYS A 422 -45.65 48.35 -19.92
CA LYS A 422 -44.98 49.23 -18.94
C LYS A 422 -44.58 48.51 -17.64
N ARG A 423 -45.33 47.48 -17.22
CA ARG A 423 -44.94 46.63 -16.07
C ARG A 423 -43.78 45.72 -16.43
N LEU A 424 -43.79 45.15 -17.64
CA LEU A 424 -42.74 44.30 -18.18
C LEU A 424 -41.44 45.09 -18.38
N GLU A 425 -41.50 46.29 -18.96
CA GLU A 425 -40.34 47.20 -19.11
C GLU A 425 -39.69 47.53 -17.76
N ARG A 426 -40.49 47.88 -16.74
CA ARG A 426 -39.95 48.07 -15.38
C ARG A 426 -39.38 46.79 -14.78
N GLN A 427 -39.88 45.63 -15.18
CA GLN A 427 -39.36 44.35 -14.70
C GLN A 427 -38.04 44.01 -15.40
N VAL A 428 -37.94 44.26 -16.71
CA VAL A 428 -36.71 44.17 -17.49
C VAL A 428 -35.66 45.09 -16.90
N GLU A 429 -35.98 46.37 -16.66
CA GLU A 429 -35.04 47.33 -16.05
C GLU A 429 -34.53 46.87 -14.67
N ARG A 430 -35.41 46.29 -13.83
CA ARG A 430 -35.00 45.71 -12.54
C ARG A 430 -34.12 44.47 -12.72
N LEU A 431 -34.41 43.63 -13.69
CA LEU A 431 -33.64 42.42 -13.98
C LEU A 431 -32.26 42.77 -14.57
N GLU A 432 -32.18 43.76 -15.45
CA GLU A 432 -30.93 44.29 -15.99
C GLU A 432 -30.07 44.88 -14.88
N THR A 433 -30.64 45.71 -14.00
CA THR A 433 -29.94 46.24 -12.82
C THR A 433 -29.41 45.11 -11.94
N HIS A 434 -30.20 44.06 -11.72
CA HIS A 434 -29.76 42.93 -10.91
C HIS A 434 -28.70 42.08 -11.61
N ALA A 435 -28.77 41.94 -12.92
CA ALA A 435 -27.75 41.26 -13.72
C ALA A 435 -26.42 42.01 -13.65
N ASP A 436 -26.45 43.35 -13.72
CA ASP A 436 -25.25 44.19 -13.57
C ASP A 436 -24.65 44.10 -12.16
N GLU A 437 -25.49 44.09 -11.12
CA GLU A 437 -25.06 43.86 -9.73
C GLU A 437 -24.39 42.48 -9.56
N LEU A 438 -24.98 41.43 -10.15
CA LEU A 438 -24.44 40.08 -10.09
C LEU A 438 -23.12 39.97 -10.86
N LYS A 439 -23.02 40.62 -12.02
CA LYS A 439 -21.79 40.68 -12.81
C LYS A 439 -20.67 41.37 -12.05
N THR A 440 -20.95 42.52 -11.43
CA THR A 440 -19.98 43.24 -10.59
C THR A 440 -19.49 42.35 -9.44
N ARG A 441 -20.40 41.60 -8.80
CA ARG A 441 -20.05 40.68 -7.71
C ARG A 441 -19.21 39.49 -8.18
N LEU A 442 -19.45 39.00 -9.39
CA LEU A 442 -18.62 37.96 -10.01
C LEU A 442 -17.21 38.49 -10.25
N GLU A 443 -17.07 39.65 -10.88
CA GLU A 443 -15.77 40.30 -11.13
C GLU A 443 -14.97 40.47 -9.83
N THR A 444 -15.60 40.96 -8.75
CA THR A 444 -14.92 41.07 -7.43
C THR A 444 -14.50 39.71 -6.86
N LYS A 445 -15.30 38.66 -7.07
CA LYS A 445 -14.96 37.32 -6.61
C LYS A 445 -13.81 36.71 -7.42
N ASP A 446 -13.81 36.91 -8.72
CA ASP A 446 -12.74 36.45 -9.61
C ASP A 446 -11.42 37.13 -9.23
N GLU A 447 -11.42 38.45 -8.97
CA GLU A 447 -10.26 39.17 -8.44
C GLU A 447 -9.76 38.60 -7.10
N THR A 448 -10.68 38.20 -6.21
CA THR A 448 -10.34 37.59 -4.92
C THR A 448 -9.76 36.18 -5.10
N ILE A 449 -10.29 35.41 -6.06
CA ILE A 449 -9.77 34.08 -6.40
C ILE A 449 -8.34 34.21 -6.93
N ASP A 450 -8.09 35.13 -7.87
CA ASP A 450 -6.76 35.39 -8.41
C ASP A 450 -5.74 35.75 -7.31
N GLU A 451 -6.16 36.56 -6.32
CA GLU A 451 -5.34 36.89 -5.15
C GLU A 451 -5.00 35.64 -4.32
N TYR A 452 -5.99 34.82 -3.96
CA TYR A 452 -5.76 33.59 -3.21
C TYR A 452 -4.94 32.54 -3.96
N GLU A 453 -5.11 32.43 -5.28
CA GLU A 453 -4.31 31.53 -6.11
C GLU A 453 -2.84 31.95 -6.12
N LYS A 454 -2.59 33.26 -6.18
CA LYS A 454 -1.23 33.82 -6.09
C LYS A 454 -0.60 33.56 -4.72
N GLU A 455 -1.33 33.81 -3.63
CA GLU A 455 -0.86 33.50 -2.28
C GLU A 455 -0.56 32.01 -2.10
N LEU A 456 -1.42 31.12 -2.63
CA LEU A 456 -1.22 29.68 -2.57
C LEU A 456 0.02 29.25 -3.36
N SER A 457 0.25 29.83 -4.54
CA SER A 457 1.45 29.58 -5.35
C SER A 457 2.72 30.00 -4.61
N ASP A 458 2.72 31.17 -3.98
CA ASP A 458 3.88 31.66 -3.21
C ASP A 458 4.13 30.80 -1.96
N ALA A 459 3.07 30.40 -1.24
CA ALA A 459 3.18 29.47 -0.12
C ALA A 459 3.79 28.12 -0.54
N ARG A 460 3.30 27.53 -1.64
CA ARG A 460 3.84 26.27 -2.20
C ARG A 460 5.30 26.41 -2.61
N ARG A 461 5.71 27.55 -3.17
CA ARG A 461 7.10 27.82 -3.55
C ARG A 461 8.01 27.86 -2.32
N ASN A 462 7.57 28.53 -1.25
CA ASN A 462 8.30 28.62 0.01
C ASN A 462 8.45 27.24 0.67
N GLU A 463 7.37 26.46 0.75
CA GLU A 463 7.41 25.11 1.30
C GLU A 463 8.39 24.20 0.55
N ARG A 464 8.39 24.27 -0.80
CA ARG A 464 9.35 23.53 -1.63
C ARG A 464 10.80 23.94 -1.34
N ARG A 465 11.05 25.23 -1.10
CA ARG A 465 12.39 25.73 -0.74
C ARG A 465 12.81 25.19 0.63
N GLU A 466 11.97 25.30 1.65
CA GLU A 466 12.24 24.75 2.98
C GLU A 466 12.47 23.24 2.96
N ALA A 467 11.69 22.51 2.15
CA ALA A 467 11.87 21.06 1.98
C ALA A 467 13.20 20.70 1.28
N ARG A 468 13.73 21.56 0.40
CA ARG A 468 15.07 21.39 -0.18
C ARG A 468 16.16 21.68 0.86
N GLU A 469 16.03 22.78 1.60
CA GLU A 469 16.97 23.17 2.65
C GLU A 469 17.04 22.08 3.75
N ARG A 470 15.90 21.58 4.23
CA ARG A 470 15.85 20.47 5.21
C ARG A 470 16.50 19.18 4.70
N ARG A 471 16.37 18.87 3.41
CA ARG A 471 17.02 17.68 2.81
C ARG A 471 18.53 17.84 2.74
N GLU A 472 19.00 19.04 2.42
CA GLU A 472 20.43 19.34 2.39
C GLU A 472 21.05 19.28 3.78
N VAL A 473 20.38 19.86 4.79
CA VAL A 473 20.81 19.77 6.20
C VAL A 473 20.90 18.32 6.65
N ASN A 474 19.85 17.52 6.45
CA ASN A 474 19.87 16.10 6.81
C ASN A 474 20.99 15.31 6.09
N ARG A 475 21.30 15.65 4.84
CA ARG A 475 22.41 15.01 4.10
C ARG A 475 23.75 15.37 4.75
N LEU A 476 23.97 16.65 5.00
CA LEU A 476 25.20 17.15 5.63
C LEU A 476 25.39 16.59 7.04
N GLU A 477 24.33 16.47 7.84
CA GLU A 477 24.38 15.88 9.18
C GLU A 477 24.80 14.40 9.13
N ARG A 478 24.21 13.60 8.23
CA ARG A 478 24.59 12.20 8.05
C ARG A 478 26.04 12.03 7.58
N GLU A 479 26.48 12.92 6.69
CA GLU A 479 27.87 12.92 6.24
C GLU A 479 28.83 13.31 7.37
N ASN A 480 28.45 14.27 8.21
CA ASN A 480 29.23 14.67 9.37
C ASN A 480 29.35 13.53 10.38
N GLU A 481 28.25 12.85 10.72
CA GLU A 481 28.28 11.65 11.58
C GLU A 481 29.17 10.54 11.00
N ARG A 482 29.16 10.34 9.67
CA ARG A 482 30.05 9.37 9.02
C ARG A 482 31.52 9.77 9.20
N LEU A 483 31.85 11.03 8.91
CA LEU A 483 33.20 11.56 9.02
C LEU A 483 33.71 11.52 10.47
N GLU A 484 32.85 11.81 11.45
CA GLU A 484 33.18 11.70 12.87
C GLU A 484 33.53 10.25 13.26
N ARG A 485 32.73 9.27 12.83
CA ARG A 485 33.02 7.84 13.06
C ARG A 485 34.31 7.40 12.39
N GLU A 486 34.61 7.88 11.19
CA GLU A 486 35.86 7.58 10.48
C GLU A 486 37.07 8.18 11.21
N ARG A 487 36.94 9.43 11.68
CA ARG A 487 37.97 10.10 12.50
C ARG A 487 38.23 9.35 13.80
N ASP A 488 37.19 8.95 14.53
CA ASP A 488 37.33 8.19 15.77
C ASP A 488 38.02 6.83 15.53
N LYS A 489 37.70 6.14 14.42
CA LYS A 489 38.36 4.89 14.05
C LYS A 489 39.83 5.10 13.71
N ALA A 490 40.15 6.16 12.97
CA ALA A 490 41.52 6.49 12.61
C ALA A 490 42.36 6.83 13.86
N GLU A 491 41.81 7.60 14.79
CA GLU A 491 42.46 7.91 16.08
C GLU A 491 42.74 6.64 16.89
N LYS A 492 41.76 5.75 17.04
CA LYS A 492 41.96 4.47 17.74
C LYS A 492 43.06 3.63 17.10
N LYS A 493 43.12 3.59 15.76
CA LYS A 493 44.15 2.84 15.04
C LYS A 493 45.53 3.46 15.20
N ALA A 494 45.62 4.79 15.22
CA ALA A 494 46.86 5.50 15.50
C ALA A 494 47.37 5.18 16.91
N ASP A 495 46.50 5.23 17.92
CA ASP A 495 46.84 4.86 19.31
C ASP A 495 47.33 3.41 19.42
N GLU A 496 46.69 2.47 18.72
CA GLU A 496 47.12 1.07 18.70
C GLU A 496 48.51 0.89 18.07
N LEU A 497 48.77 1.57 16.95
CA LEU A 497 50.06 1.55 16.28
C LEU A 497 51.15 2.18 17.15
N GLU A 498 50.86 3.27 17.85
CA GLU A 498 51.79 3.91 18.78
C GLU A 498 52.15 2.96 19.93
N ARG A 499 51.17 2.28 20.53
CA ARG A 499 51.42 1.26 21.57
C ARG A 499 52.21 0.06 21.04
N LYS A 500 52.02 -0.33 19.76
CA LYS A 500 52.84 -1.38 19.13
C LYS A 500 54.28 -0.91 18.93
N LEU A 501 54.46 0.32 18.47
CA LEU A 501 55.78 0.92 18.30
C LEU A 501 56.54 1.02 19.62
N ASP A 502 55.88 1.40 20.70
CA ASP A 502 56.50 1.47 22.03
C ASP A 502 56.86 0.09 22.58
N ARG A 503 56.05 -0.93 22.30
CA ARG A 503 56.40 -2.33 22.58
C ARG A 503 57.64 -2.76 21.79
N LEU A 504 57.70 -2.49 20.49
CA LEU A 504 58.86 -2.77 19.65
C LEU A 504 60.12 -2.04 20.13
N LYS A 505 60.01 -0.78 20.54
CA LYS A 505 61.13 -0.01 21.13
C LYS A 505 61.59 -0.61 22.46
N THR A 506 60.67 -1.14 23.27
CA THR A 506 60.99 -1.81 24.53
C THR A 506 61.72 -3.13 24.27
N LEU A 507 61.25 -3.91 23.29
CA LEU A 507 61.91 -5.13 22.80
C LEU A 507 63.32 -4.85 22.26
N TRP A 508 63.47 -3.83 21.41
CA TRP A 508 64.78 -3.44 20.88
C TRP A 508 65.76 -3.02 21.99
N LYS A 509 65.27 -2.35 23.04
CA LYS A 509 66.08 -2.03 24.23
C LYS A 509 66.46 -3.28 25.02
N LEU A 510 65.58 -4.27 25.14
CA LEU A 510 65.90 -5.55 25.80
C LEU A 510 66.97 -6.34 25.06
N ASP A 511 66.89 -6.35 23.72
CA ASP A 511 67.85 -7.01 22.83
C ASP A 511 69.25 -6.34 22.89
N HIS A 512 69.31 -5.01 23.04
CA HIS A 512 70.56 -4.26 23.01
C HIS A 512 71.13 -3.85 24.38
N SER A 513 70.45 -4.11 25.50
CA SER A 513 70.93 -3.65 26.82
C SER A 513 71.10 -4.71 27.91
N ASN A 514 70.92 -6.00 27.64
CA ASN A 514 71.28 -7.07 28.60
C ASN A 514 71.82 -8.39 27.99
N PHE A 515 72.03 -8.49 26.68
CA PHE A 515 72.47 -9.74 26.06
C PHE A 515 74.00 -9.93 26.00
N ALA A 516 74.80 -8.91 26.34
CA ALA A 516 76.25 -9.02 26.37
C ALA A 516 76.80 -9.89 27.52
N ASP A 517 75.98 -10.25 28.51
CA ASP A 517 76.41 -10.98 29.71
C ASP A 517 75.96 -12.47 29.77
N VAL A 518 75.31 -13.01 28.73
CA VAL A 518 74.83 -14.42 28.74
C VAL A 518 75.18 -15.22 27.46
N ALA A 519 76.04 -14.69 26.58
CA ALA A 519 76.58 -15.47 25.46
C ALA A 519 77.79 -16.32 25.90
N GLY A 520 77.51 -17.49 26.49
CA GLY A 520 78.44 -18.61 26.45
C GLY A 520 78.01 -19.58 25.34
N ASP A 521 78.79 -19.66 24.25
CA ASP A 521 78.82 -20.75 23.25
C ASP A 521 77.53 -21.56 23.02
N ARG A 522 76.44 -20.91 22.60
CA ARG A 522 75.25 -21.65 22.13
C ARG A 522 74.71 -21.01 20.86
N ASP A 523 74.97 -21.66 19.73
CA ASP A 523 74.31 -21.40 18.45
C ASP A 523 72.83 -21.81 18.58
N LEU A 524 71.97 -20.81 18.79
CA LEU A 524 70.53 -20.97 18.95
C LEU A 524 69.79 -20.36 17.75
N VAL A 525 68.76 -21.05 17.28
CA VAL A 525 67.86 -20.56 16.22
C VAL A 525 66.45 -20.34 16.74
N ALA A 526 65.79 -19.34 16.15
CA ALA A 526 64.42 -19.00 16.48
C ALA A 526 63.45 -20.03 15.87
N VAL A 527 62.49 -20.47 16.68
CA VAL A 527 61.45 -21.42 16.32
C VAL A 527 60.09 -20.73 16.41
N LYS A 528 59.31 -20.82 15.33
CA LYS A 528 57.94 -20.31 15.25
C LYS A 528 56.98 -21.37 15.78
N VAL A 529 56.40 -21.11 16.95
CA VAL A 529 55.47 -22.05 17.60
C VAL A 529 54.08 -21.85 17.03
N VAL A 530 53.46 -22.94 16.60
CA VAL A 530 52.08 -23.01 16.14
C VAL A 530 51.34 -24.04 17.00
N GLU A 531 50.24 -23.62 17.63
CA GLU A 531 49.50 -24.47 18.56
C GLU A 531 48.95 -25.73 17.89
N GLN A 532 48.45 -25.62 16.65
CA GLN A 532 47.86 -26.73 15.93
C GLN A 532 48.11 -26.62 14.43
N PHE A 533 48.40 -27.75 13.76
CA PHE A 533 48.63 -27.79 12.32
C PHE A 533 47.30 -27.76 11.54
N THR A 534 46.65 -26.60 11.55
CA THR A 534 45.40 -26.29 10.84
C THR A 534 45.58 -25.02 9.99
N LEU A 535 44.65 -24.75 9.07
CA LEU A 535 44.67 -23.50 8.28
C LEU A 535 44.67 -22.27 9.19
N ASP A 536 43.76 -22.23 10.16
CA ASP A 536 43.67 -21.15 11.15
C ASP A 536 44.97 -21.02 11.95
N GLY A 537 45.62 -22.13 12.30
CA GLY A 537 46.90 -22.13 13.01
C GLY A 537 48.02 -21.48 12.20
N ILE A 538 48.12 -21.80 10.90
CA ILE A 538 49.11 -21.21 9.99
C ILE A 538 48.80 -19.73 9.72
N GLU A 539 47.55 -19.37 9.48
CA GLU A 539 47.14 -17.97 9.26
C GLU A 539 47.43 -17.12 10.50
N THR A 540 47.14 -17.64 11.70
CA THR A 540 47.45 -16.97 12.96
C THR A 540 48.96 -16.79 13.12
N ALA A 541 49.77 -17.81 12.80
CA ALA A 541 51.22 -17.70 12.85
C ALA A 541 51.77 -16.71 11.81
N GLN A 542 51.17 -16.63 10.63
CA GLN A 542 51.50 -15.63 9.61
C GLN A 542 51.19 -14.21 10.08
N GLU A 543 50.05 -13.97 10.74
CA GLU A 543 49.69 -12.66 11.28
C GLU A 543 50.57 -12.24 12.48
N GLN A 544 50.93 -13.20 13.34
CA GLN A 544 51.69 -12.94 14.57
C GLN A 544 53.18 -12.78 14.30
N PHE A 545 53.75 -13.64 13.45
CA PHE A 545 55.19 -13.77 13.29
C PHE A 545 55.71 -13.49 11.87
N GLY A 546 54.84 -13.54 10.86
CA GLY A 546 55.21 -13.42 9.45
C GLY A 546 56.13 -14.56 9.01
N LEU A 547 55.57 -15.75 8.76
CA LEU A 547 56.34 -16.91 8.35
C LEU A 547 57.01 -16.62 7.00
N ALA A 548 58.27 -17.01 6.90
CA ALA A 548 59.12 -16.79 5.74
C ALA A 548 59.97 -18.03 5.41
N ALA A 549 60.49 -18.05 4.19
CA ALA A 549 61.39 -19.11 3.75
C ALA A 549 62.60 -19.23 4.67
N GLY A 550 62.91 -20.47 5.06
CA GLY A 550 64.00 -20.78 5.99
C GLY A 550 63.63 -20.76 7.48
N ASP A 551 62.37 -20.48 7.83
CA ASP A 551 61.92 -20.55 9.23
C ASP A 551 61.86 -22.00 9.75
N VAL A 552 62.18 -22.18 11.04
CA VAL A 552 61.95 -23.43 11.78
C VAL A 552 60.56 -23.36 12.41
N VAL A 553 59.65 -24.24 12.00
CA VAL A 553 58.25 -24.23 12.45
C VAL A 553 57.99 -25.41 13.37
N TYR A 554 57.42 -25.15 14.54
CA TYR A 554 57.08 -26.17 15.53
C TYR A 554 55.56 -26.23 15.74
N PHE A 555 54.96 -27.40 15.52
CA PHE A 555 53.56 -27.68 15.82
C PHE A 555 53.42 -28.50 17.11
N ARG A 556 52.72 -27.95 18.11
CA ARG A 556 52.36 -28.68 19.35
C ARG A 556 51.33 -29.79 19.13
N ASP A 557 50.49 -29.64 18.10
CA ASP A 557 49.58 -30.70 17.67
C ASP A 557 49.52 -30.76 16.14
N ALA A 558 50.18 -31.78 15.58
CA ALA A 558 50.20 -32.01 14.14
C ALA A 558 49.02 -32.84 13.61
N SER A 559 48.11 -33.31 14.47
CA SER A 559 47.01 -34.21 14.07
C SER A 559 45.94 -33.56 13.19
N GLY A 560 45.88 -32.22 13.14
CA GLY A 560 44.95 -31.45 12.31
C GLY A 560 45.34 -31.33 10.83
N ALA A 561 46.48 -31.88 10.42
CA ALA A 561 47.06 -31.65 9.10
C ALA A 561 46.33 -32.43 7.99
N GLY A 562 45.67 -31.71 7.08
CA GLY A 562 45.18 -32.26 5.81
C GLY A 562 46.02 -31.77 4.63
N ARG A 563 45.81 -32.36 3.43
CA ARG A 563 46.52 -32.00 2.18
C ARG A 563 46.59 -30.48 1.93
N ARG A 564 45.45 -29.79 2.01
CA ARG A 564 45.38 -28.33 1.80
C ARG A 564 46.17 -27.51 2.83
N THR A 565 46.22 -27.97 4.07
CA THR A 565 46.99 -27.32 5.14
C THR A 565 48.49 -27.48 4.90
N ALA A 566 48.91 -28.65 4.44
CA ALA A 566 50.30 -28.92 4.06
C ALA A 566 50.73 -28.13 2.81
N GLU A 567 49.85 -28.01 1.81
CA GLU A 567 50.09 -27.16 0.61
C GLU A 567 50.34 -25.71 1.01
N LEU A 568 49.50 -25.14 1.88
CA LEU A 568 49.66 -23.76 2.37
C LEU A 568 50.99 -23.55 3.12
N LEU A 569 51.35 -24.49 3.99
CA LEU A 569 52.63 -24.42 4.71
C LEU A 569 53.81 -24.53 3.74
N ALA A 570 53.71 -25.39 2.72
CA ALA A 570 54.77 -25.58 1.74
C ALA A 570 55.06 -24.34 0.90
N GLU A 571 54.06 -23.48 0.64
CA GLU A 571 54.25 -22.19 -0.03
C GLU A 571 55.21 -21.25 0.72
N THR A 572 55.37 -21.45 2.03
CA THR A 572 56.27 -20.65 2.87
C THR A 572 57.73 -21.12 2.77
N ASP A 573 57.98 -22.34 2.29
CA ASP A 573 59.33 -22.96 2.19
C ASP A 573 60.08 -23.00 3.55
N PRO A 574 59.49 -23.62 4.60
CA PRO A 574 60.14 -23.72 5.90
C PRO A 574 61.37 -24.61 5.85
N ARG A 575 62.39 -24.28 6.65
CA ARG A 575 63.64 -25.06 6.73
C ARG A 575 63.41 -26.46 7.29
N VAL A 576 62.55 -26.57 8.31
CA VAL A 576 62.12 -27.84 8.91
C VAL A 576 60.81 -27.64 9.65
N VAL A 577 59.99 -28.69 9.67
CA VAL A 577 58.78 -28.80 10.48
C VAL A 577 59.01 -29.77 11.63
N LEU A 578 59.03 -29.24 12.84
CA LEU A 578 59.05 -30.01 14.08
C LEU A 578 57.63 -30.26 14.55
N ARG A 579 57.32 -31.48 14.99
CA ARG A 579 55.95 -31.85 15.34
C ARG A 579 55.81 -32.76 16.55
N GLU A 580 54.82 -32.46 17.38
CA GLU A 580 54.23 -33.39 18.34
C GLU A 580 52.97 -34.06 17.73
N GLY A 581 52.83 -35.37 17.89
CA GLY A 581 51.76 -36.17 17.27
C GLY A 581 52.10 -36.69 15.87
N GLY A 582 51.13 -37.26 15.17
CA GLY A 582 51.30 -37.82 13.83
C GLY A 582 50.69 -36.93 12.75
N LEU A 583 51.28 -36.95 11.56
CA LEU A 583 50.69 -36.36 10.36
C LEU A 583 49.70 -37.34 9.71
N SER A 584 48.74 -36.81 8.94
CA SER A 584 47.99 -37.65 8.01
C SER A 584 48.88 -38.06 6.83
N ASP A 585 48.64 -39.24 6.25
CA ASP A 585 49.38 -39.72 5.07
C ASP A 585 49.38 -38.69 3.92
N ALA A 586 48.26 -37.98 3.76
CA ALA A 586 48.09 -36.97 2.73
C ALA A 586 48.89 -35.68 3.01
N ALA A 587 49.14 -35.32 4.27
CA ALA A 587 49.98 -34.18 4.63
C ALA A 587 51.47 -34.54 4.54
N ASP A 588 51.83 -35.75 4.97
CA ASP A 588 53.19 -36.29 4.84
C ASP A 588 53.63 -36.38 3.38
N GLU A 589 52.76 -36.86 2.49
CA GLU A 589 53.02 -36.92 1.04
C GLU A 589 53.29 -35.54 0.44
N VAL A 590 52.49 -34.52 0.77
CA VAL A 590 52.65 -33.16 0.25
C VAL A 590 53.96 -32.54 0.72
N LEU A 591 54.28 -32.64 2.02
CA LEU A 591 55.54 -32.09 2.55
C LEU A 591 56.74 -32.82 1.97
N PHE A 592 56.63 -34.14 1.74
CA PHE A 592 57.66 -34.93 1.08
C PHE A 592 57.89 -34.53 -0.37
N GLU A 593 56.82 -34.33 -1.15
CA GLU A 593 56.89 -33.86 -2.54
C GLU A 593 57.45 -32.43 -2.66
N ALA A 594 57.24 -31.60 -1.64
CA ALA A 594 57.80 -30.26 -1.54
C ALA A 594 59.25 -30.22 -1.01
N ASP A 595 59.87 -31.38 -0.76
CA ASP A 595 61.21 -31.52 -0.17
C ASP A 595 61.37 -30.82 1.20
N ILE A 596 60.30 -30.78 2.01
CA ILE A 596 60.28 -30.13 3.33
C ILE A 596 60.63 -31.15 4.42
N PRO A 597 61.72 -30.96 5.18
CA PRO A 597 62.08 -31.86 6.28
C PRO A 597 61.04 -31.86 7.39
N VAL A 598 60.65 -33.05 7.84
CA VAL A 598 59.72 -33.25 8.96
C VAL A 598 60.32 -34.20 10.00
N GLY A 599 60.35 -33.76 11.25
CA GLY A 599 60.86 -34.56 12.37
C GLY A 599 60.08 -34.38 13.66
N PRO A 600 60.24 -35.31 14.61
CA PRO A 600 59.57 -35.20 15.90
C PRO A 600 60.23 -34.10 16.74
N ALA A 601 59.42 -33.33 17.45
CA ALA A 601 59.90 -32.24 18.31
C ALA A 601 60.77 -32.72 19.48
N GLU A 602 60.64 -33.99 19.89
CA GLU A 602 61.39 -34.60 21.00
C GLU A 602 62.89 -34.75 20.73
N ASP A 603 63.30 -34.72 19.44
CA ASP A 603 64.70 -34.81 19.02
C ASP A 603 65.42 -33.45 19.13
N VAL A 604 64.69 -32.37 19.42
CA VAL A 604 65.23 -31.00 19.46
C VAL A 604 65.12 -30.39 20.86
N SER A 605 66.25 -29.95 21.41
CA SER A 605 66.27 -29.24 22.69
C SER A 605 65.73 -27.81 22.55
N MET A 606 64.42 -27.63 22.77
CA MET A 606 63.75 -26.32 22.69
C MET A 606 63.57 -25.65 24.06
N GLN A 607 63.72 -24.32 24.09
CA GLN A 607 63.34 -23.48 25.24
C GLN A 607 62.28 -22.49 24.80
N GLU A 608 61.09 -22.58 25.40
CA GLU A 608 59.99 -21.64 25.17
C GLU A 608 60.05 -20.47 26.16
N VAL A 609 59.96 -19.24 25.63
CA VAL A 609 59.83 -18.00 26.39
C VAL A 609 58.62 -17.25 25.82
N ASP A 610 57.51 -17.30 26.56
CA ASP A 610 56.21 -16.74 26.16
C ASP A 610 55.72 -17.29 24.79
N GLU A 611 55.59 -16.44 23.77
CA GLU A 611 55.11 -16.80 22.42
C GLU A 611 56.26 -17.16 21.45
N LEU A 612 57.49 -17.31 21.95
CA LEU A 612 58.69 -17.57 21.15
C LEU A 612 59.45 -18.79 21.67
N ALA A 613 59.96 -19.64 20.78
CA ALA A 613 60.83 -20.75 21.13
C ALA A 613 62.22 -20.59 20.49
N VAL A 614 63.25 -21.10 21.17
CA VAL A 614 64.60 -21.22 20.60
C VAL A 614 65.07 -22.67 20.67
N ALA A 615 65.70 -23.14 19.59
CA ALA A 615 66.27 -24.48 19.48
C ALA A 615 67.79 -24.40 19.31
N ARG A 616 68.50 -25.48 19.63
CA ARG A 616 69.92 -25.61 19.26
C ARG A 616 70.02 -25.89 17.77
N GLU A 617 70.90 -25.15 17.10
CA GLU A 617 71.12 -25.32 15.66
C GLU A 617 71.56 -26.75 15.30
N SER A 618 72.45 -27.34 16.11
CA SER A 618 72.92 -28.72 15.90
C SER A 618 71.81 -29.77 15.96
N ASP A 619 70.77 -29.54 16.77
CA ASP A 619 69.67 -30.49 16.94
C ASP A 619 68.70 -30.38 15.74
N VAL A 620 68.49 -29.16 15.23
CA VAL A 620 67.71 -28.91 14.01
C VAL A 620 68.38 -29.51 12.78
N GLU A 621 69.70 -29.34 12.63
CA GLU A 621 70.47 -29.96 11.54
C GLU A 621 70.38 -31.49 11.58
N ALA A 622 70.51 -32.10 12.76
CA ALA A 622 70.39 -33.55 12.90
C ALA A 622 69.03 -34.09 12.46
N VAL A 623 67.94 -33.36 12.71
CA VAL A 623 66.60 -33.74 12.24
C VAL A 623 66.48 -33.65 10.72
N ILE A 624 67.10 -32.64 10.10
CA ILE A 624 67.11 -32.49 8.65
C ILE A 624 67.90 -33.63 8.01
N ASP A 625 69.10 -33.92 8.52
CA ASP A 625 69.96 -35.00 8.03
C ASP A 625 69.26 -36.37 8.11
N ASP A 626 68.60 -36.68 9.24
CA ASP A 626 67.82 -37.91 9.42
C ASP A 626 66.65 -38.01 8.43
N TRP A 627 65.94 -36.91 8.20
CA TRP A 627 64.88 -36.88 7.21
C TRP A 627 65.41 -37.08 5.79
N GLU A 628 66.55 -36.48 5.43
CA GLU A 628 67.17 -36.64 4.12
C GLU A 628 67.58 -38.10 3.85
N GLU A 629 68.15 -38.80 4.85
CA GLU A 629 68.48 -40.23 4.76
C GLU A 629 67.23 -41.07 4.51
N ARG A 630 66.18 -40.88 5.32
CA ARG A 630 64.88 -41.56 5.15
C ARG A 630 64.22 -41.24 3.82
N ALA A 631 64.35 -39.99 3.36
CA ALA A 631 63.79 -39.55 2.09
C ALA A 631 64.49 -40.21 0.91
N GLU A 632 65.81 -40.36 0.97
CA GLU A 632 66.57 -41.08 -0.07
C GLU A 632 66.18 -42.56 -0.14
N GLU A 633 65.99 -43.22 1.00
CA GLU A 633 65.48 -44.59 1.06
C GLU A 633 64.06 -44.70 0.47
N ARG A 634 63.14 -43.81 0.87
CA ARG A 634 61.77 -43.75 0.33
C ARG A 634 61.75 -43.55 -1.19
N ARG A 635 62.61 -42.67 -1.74
CA ARG A 635 62.74 -42.46 -3.19
C ARG A 635 63.29 -43.71 -3.90
N ARG A 636 64.24 -44.44 -3.29
CA ARG A 636 64.75 -45.71 -3.84
C ARG A 636 63.66 -46.78 -3.88
N ASP A 637 62.88 -46.90 -2.82
CA ASP A 637 61.79 -47.87 -2.73
C ASP A 637 60.65 -47.57 -3.72
N GLN A 638 60.26 -46.29 -3.85
CA GLN A 638 59.29 -45.85 -4.85
C GLN A 638 59.78 -46.13 -6.28
N ASN A 639 61.06 -45.88 -6.58
CA ASN A 639 61.66 -46.22 -7.87
C ASN A 639 61.68 -47.73 -8.14
N SER A 640 61.99 -48.55 -7.13
CA SER A 640 61.95 -50.01 -7.27
C SER A 640 60.52 -50.52 -7.51
N ALA A 641 59.54 -49.99 -6.77
CA ALA A 641 58.13 -50.34 -6.93
C ALA A 641 57.59 -49.92 -8.31
N MET A 642 57.94 -48.73 -8.79
CA MET A 642 57.59 -48.24 -10.13
C MET A 642 58.21 -49.12 -11.23
N VAL A 643 59.46 -49.56 -11.07
CA VAL A 643 60.11 -50.48 -12.02
C VAL A 643 59.43 -51.85 -12.02
N ASP A 644 59.07 -52.37 -10.84
CA ASP A 644 58.34 -53.63 -10.73
C ASP A 644 56.91 -53.55 -11.31
N GLU A 645 56.22 -52.41 -11.14
CA GLU A 645 54.93 -52.12 -11.74
C GLU A 645 55.01 -52.09 -13.28
N ILE A 646 55.98 -51.35 -13.83
CA ILE A 646 56.24 -51.31 -15.29
C ILE A 646 56.58 -52.70 -15.82
N ILE A 647 57.40 -53.47 -15.11
CA ILE A 647 57.71 -54.86 -15.48
C ILE A 647 56.46 -55.75 -15.41
N SER A 648 55.58 -55.52 -14.44
CA SER A 648 54.33 -56.28 -14.28
C SER A 648 53.32 -55.98 -15.39
N GLU A 649 53.17 -54.71 -15.79
CA GLU A 649 52.36 -54.30 -16.94
C GLU A 649 52.90 -54.89 -18.24
N HIS A 650 54.23 -54.84 -18.45
CA HIS A 650 54.86 -55.46 -19.63
C HIS A 650 54.75 -57.00 -19.64
N ARG A 651 54.70 -57.63 -18.47
CA ARG A 651 54.51 -59.08 -18.33
C ARG A 651 53.04 -59.49 -18.51
N ALA A 652 52.09 -58.59 -18.25
CA ALA A 652 50.67 -58.76 -18.55
C ALA A 652 50.38 -58.61 -20.06
N GLU A 653 51.04 -57.66 -20.75
CA GLU A 653 50.90 -57.48 -22.20
C GLU A 653 51.49 -58.65 -23.02
N ASN A 654 52.58 -59.28 -22.56
CA ASN A 654 53.20 -60.42 -23.27
C ASN A 654 52.50 -61.79 -23.07
N ARG A 655 51.47 -61.88 -22.21
CA ARG A 655 50.61 -63.09 -22.09
C ARG A 655 49.37 -63.04 -22.98
N GLY A 656 49.16 -61.96 -23.73
CA GLY A 656 48.03 -61.75 -24.64
C GLY A 656 48.34 -61.89 -26.13
N ARG A 657 49.46 -62.54 -26.52
CA ARG A 657 49.80 -62.85 -27.92
C ARG A 657 49.76 -64.34 -28.22
#